data_AF-A0A8H3HE05-F1
#
_entry.id   AF-A0A8H3HE05-F1
#
_cell.length_a   1.000
_cell.length_b   1.000
_cell.length_c   1.000
_cell.angle_alpha   90.00
_cell.angle_beta   90.00
_cell.angle_gamma   90.00
#
_symmetry.space_group_name_H-M   'P 1'
#
loop_
_entity.id
_entity.type
_entity.pdbx_description
1 polymer ?
#
loop_
_entity_poly.entity_id
_entity_poly.type
_entity_poly.pdbx_seq_one_letter_code
_entity_poly.pdbx_strand_id
1 'polypeptide(L)'
;MARTSLLRGQHQTDDQPDITTYGYDKPLPDAFGVNEGYGFKGGPPAKPLVELEMTRLSAELRRKPFWWTKFRDETILSKWREEALAQAEYMEESHVDYVLKELDGYANLRDEESGAEVSCYDRIWQSDTLVPAALKEQLVAGVAKLEGVPESEKDWHPRSNGQVLDLVHPSLYPIVYGRTLSYPEDSDDRSPAALQLRLNPPTDESRSLRSWRSLNNYFVISNRFQWLPTDFAVSEDGKSVRAVSYINNLHPLKHAELYETIEGIIAAYIPLFERVLTDSIPLNGVVPARTHNDYSYDEDGYRPEPDYEDYPDDDDEYDRVYREWEEGRPIVAPFIREGGYQPGSLEKRSIRYPLGGRTIQVIVKLANIHLTPENPKYNGGSWHVEGMLNEAIAASGIYYYDEENITESRLAFRTAVAGPETYQQNDERGCKLTWGMGRDDPCVNELGAVITCQDRCIAFPNTYQHRVSPFELADKSKPGHRKIVALFLVDPALHRPSTTIVPPQQKEWRASGISANPVLKAAFNKLSPEIIDHIDSMIEGTMTRAEAEAYRLELMDERKAFVAKNDEAFFMAPFDIHSSTPRTDGDPAMQTPYSKPLPNAFGFNDFDEDPEMPYAKTLVELEMTRLSSEIRRKPSWWIKCRDQDILEKWRTEAIAQAKLMKEPYVDYVLKELDGYANLRDETSGAEVSCYDRIWQSDRLISAALKERLIAGARKLENVSEEKKDWHPRSNKQVLDLVHPSLYPLVYGRTLSYPEDSNDRDPATLAARLKPPPSPYSGGEKDYFVSHRFQWLPTDFKVSEDGRSVKSVSYINNLHPIEHAKLHEAIEELVGAYIPLFERVLTDSIPDNGAIPTRTRDYYTYADNRYAGLPRYEDYPNGVGYSDAYREWEASRKFVMPDVKEGGYEPGTLEKRKIKYSLGGRTIQVIVKLANIHLTPENPQYTGGSWHVEGMKNEAIAVSGIYYYDEENITESRLAFRTAVNPPEPYEQSDDRGCRLAWGMARDDPCVNELGSVVTCQDRCIAFPNTYQHRVSPFELADKSKPGHRKIVALFLVDPALHQPSTTIVPPQQKEWRASGINSNPVLKAAFNKLSPEIIDHIDSMIEGTMTRAEAEAYRLELMDERKAFIAKNDEAFFMVPFDMCEH
;
A
#
# COMPACT_ATOMS: atom_id res chain seq x y z
N MET A 1 -43.54 -9.37 5.36
CA MET A 1 -44.50 -10.01 4.43
C MET A 1 -45.05 -8.94 3.48
N ALA A 2 -45.14 -9.27 2.17
CA ALA A 2 -45.87 -8.62 1.04
C ALA A 2 -45.74 -7.09 0.85
N ARG A 3 -44.93 -6.58 -0.10
CA ARG A 3 -45.17 -6.36 -1.55
C ARG A 3 -46.41 -5.51 -1.91
N THR A 4 -46.15 -4.37 -2.56
CA THR A 4 -46.91 -3.94 -3.76
C THR A 4 -46.01 -3.12 -4.69
N SER A 5 -45.83 -3.65 -5.91
CA SER A 5 -45.34 -2.96 -7.10
C SER A 5 -46.53 -2.36 -7.85
N LEU A 6 -46.30 -1.36 -8.72
CA LEU A 6 -47.03 -0.89 -9.93
C LEU A 6 -46.54 0.57 -10.15
N LEU A 7 -46.19 1.14 -11.30
CA LEU A 7 -46.27 0.82 -12.73
C LEU A 7 -45.33 1.78 -13.49
N ARG A 8 -44.83 1.33 -14.67
CA ARG A 8 -44.15 2.17 -15.68
C ARG A 8 -45.15 3.07 -16.43
N GLY A 9 -44.69 4.26 -16.82
CA GLY A 9 -44.99 4.85 -18.13
C GLY A 9 -45.31 6.35 -18.11
N GLN A 10 -44.42 7.18 -18.67
CA GLN A 10 -44.66 8.03 -19.85
C GLN A 10 -43.46 8.96 -20.14
N HIS A 11 -43.06 9.01 -21.42
CA HIS A 11 -42.17 10.02 -21.99
C HIS A 11 -42.96 11.32 -22.26
N GLN A 12 -42.46 12.47 -21.80
CA GLN A 12 -42.73 13.83 -22.30
C GLN A 12 -41.60 14.76 -21.77
N THR A 13 -40.62 15.11 -22.61
CA THR A 13 -40.42 16.41 -23.30
C THR A 13 -40.03 17.57 -22.38
N ASP A 14 -38.87 18.16 -22.69
CA ASP A 14 -38.31 19.41 -22.15
C ASP A 14 -39.34 20.51 -21.92
N ASP A 15 -39.38 21.05 -20.70
CA ASP A 15 -39.36 22.51 -20.45
C ASP A 15 -39.30 22.80 -18.92
N GLN A 16 -38.28 23.57 -18.53
CA GLN A 16 -38.00 24.22 -17.24
C GLN A 16 -37.96 23.37 -15.94
N PRO A 17 -36.83 23.35 -15.20
CA PRO A 17 -36.85 22.82 -13.84
C PRO A 17 -37.57 23.81 -12.93
N ASP A 18 -38.76 23.42 -12.49
CA ASP A 18 -39.41 23.96 -11.29
C ASP A 18 -38.39 23.99 -10.14
N ILE A 19 -38.22 25.17 -9.53
CA ILE A 19 -37.42 25.37 -8.31
C ILE A 19 -38.17 24.68 -7.16
N THR A 20 -38.02 23.37 -7.02
CA THR A 20 -38.55 22.64 -5.86
C THR A 20 -37.52 22.63 -4.74
N THR A 21 -37.90 23.27 -3.64
CA THR A 21 -37.20 23.52 -2.37
C THR A 21 -36.99 22.28 -1.50
N TYR A 22 -36.84 21.09 -2.09
CA TYR A 22 -36.54 19.86 -1.34
C TYR A 22 -35.04 19.58 -1.37
N GLY A 23 -34.41 19.72 -0.20
CA GLY A 23 -32.96 19.82 -0.02
C GLY A 23 -32.17 18.62 -0.53
N TYR A 24 -30.96 18.90 -0.99
CA TYR A 24 -29.97 17.88 -1.33
C TYR A 24 -29.80 16.91 -0.15
N ASP A 25 -30.01 15.63 -0.42
CA ASP A 25 -30.08 14.53 0.56
C ASP A 25 -29.06 13.42 0.27
N LYS A 26 -28.16 13.67 -0.69
CA LYS A 26 -27.07 12.77 -1.05
C LYS A 26 -25.78 13.16 -0.30
N PRO A 27 -24.84 12.23 -0.12
CA PRO A 27 -23.50 12.57 0.33
C PRO A 27 -22.84 13.61 -0.59
N LEU A 28 -22.06 14.52 0.00
CA LEU A 28 -21.22 15.47 -0.72
C LEU A 28 -19.92 14.80 -1.21
N PRO A 29 -19.23 15.38 -2.20
CA PRO A 29 -17.90 14.92 -2.59
C PRO A 29 -16.95 14.91 -1.38
N ASP A 30 -16.16 13.85 -1.26
CA ASP A 30 -15.14 13.70 -0.22
C ASP A 30 -13.71 13.83 -0.80
N ALA A 31 -12.73 13.89 0.09
CA ALA A 31 -11.32 14.03 -0.26
C ALA A 31 -10.66 12.72 -0.72
N PHE A 32 -11.42 11.63 -0.86
CA PHE A 32 -10.93 10.25 -0.93
C PHE A 32 -11.30 9.57 -2.28
N GLY A 33 -11.37 10.35 -3.36
CA GLY A 33 -11.68 9.89 -4.73
C GLY A 33 -10.66 8.90 -5.33
N VAL A 34 -10.91 8.39 -6.54
CA VAL A 34 -10.11 7.29 -7.15
C VAL A 34 -8.97 7.81 -8.03
N ASN A 35 -7.78 7.19 -7.93
CA ASN A 35 -6.67 7.34 -8.87
C ASN A 35 -6.45 6.02 -9.62
N GLU A 36 -7.00 5.87 -10.83
CA GLU A 36 -6.91 4.66 -11.67
C GLU A 36 -5.66 4.69 -12.57
N GLY A 37 -4.48 4.94 -12.00
CA GLY A 37 -3.19 4.70 -12.66
C GLY A 37 -2.86 5.51 -13.92
N TYR A 38 -3.76 6.39 -14.40
CA TYR A 38 -3.60 7.19 -15.63
C TYR A 38 -4.25 8.58 -15.53
N GLY A 39 -4.32 9.15 -14.31
CA GLY A 39 -4.95 10.44 -14.01
C GLY A 39 -6.07 10.31 -12.97
N PHE A 40 -6.29 11.35 -12.17
CA PHE A 40 -7.37 11.40 -11.18
C PHE A 40 -8.75 11.46 -11.87
N LYS A 41 -9.35 10.29 -12.15
CA LYS A 41 -10.71 10.21 -12.69
C LYS A 41 -11.72 10.60 -11.60
N GLY A 42 -12.30 11.80 -11.72
CA GLY A 42 -13.36 12.30 -10.86
C GLY A 42 -13.07 13.63 -10.14
N GLY A 43 -11.86 14.17 -10.28
CA GLY A 43 -11.50 15.50 -9.75
C GLY A 43 -11.64 16.62 -10.75
N PRO A 44 -11.51 17.86 -10.30
CA PRO A 44 -11.54 19.00 -11.21
C PRO A 44 -10.35 18.93 -12.18
N PRO A 45 -10.52 19.40 -13.43
CA PRO A 45 -9.43 19.48 -14.38
C PRO A 45 -8.30 20.39 -13.87
N ALA A 46 -7.05 20.10 -14.25
CA ALA A 46 -5.92 20.99 -14.03
C ALA A 46 -6.24 22.38 -14.60
N LYS A 47 -5.81 23.44 -13.89
CA LYS A 47 -6.07 24.82 -14.29
C LYS A 47 -4.80 25.41 -14.87
N PRO A 48 -4.86 26.12 -16.00
CA PRO A 48 -3.68 26.78 -16.54
C PRO A 48 -3.11 27.81 -15.55
N LEU A 49 -1.81 28.08 -15.63
CA LEU A 49 -1.10 29.07 -14.83
C LEU A 49 -1.76 30.46 -14.93
N VAL A 50 -2.20 30.84 -16.13
CA VAL A 50 -2.95 32.09 -16.34
C VAL A 50 -4.26 32.11 -15.54
N GLU A 51 -5.00 31.00 -15.46
CA GLU A 51 -6.25 30.94 -14.70
C GLU A 51 -6.02 30.93 -13.17
N LEU A 52 -4.93 30.29 -12.73
CA LEU A 52 -4.48 30.36 -11.33
C LEU A 52 -4.04 31.79 -10.96
N GLU A 53 -3.34 32.49 -11.85
CA GLU A 53 -2.95 33.89 -11.66
C GLU A 53 -4.16 34.82 -11.63
N MET A 54 -5.13 34.63 -12.53
CA MET A 54 -6.42 35.35 -12.50
C MET A 54 -7.14 35.17 -11.17
N THR A 55 -7.15 33.94 -10.65
CA THR A 55 -7.75 33.63 -9.35
C THR A 55 -6.99 34.32 -8.20
N ARG A 56 -5.65 34.32 -8.25
CA ARG A 56 -4.80 35.04 -7.29
C ARG A 56 -5.07 36.53 -7.31
N LEU A 57 -5.11 37.15 -8.49
CA LEU A 57 -5.39 38.58 -8.66
C LEU A 57 -6.78 38.92 -8.11
N SER A 58 -7.81 38.14 -8.45
CA SER A 58 -9.17 38.30 -7.92
C SER A 58 -9.16 38.31 -6.39
N ALA A 59 -8.51 37.32 -5.77
CA ALA A 59 -8.37 37.24 -4.32
C ALA A 59 -7.58 38.42 -3.72
N GLU A 60 -6.52 38.89 -4.37
CA GLU A 60 -5.72 40.03 -3.92
C GLU A 60 -6.48 41.35 -3.95
N LEU A 61 -7.26 41.58 -5.00
CA LEU A 61 -8.16 42.73 -5.09
C LEU A 61 -9.23 42.65 -3.99
N ARG A 62 -9.80 41.46 -3.76
CA ARG A 62 -10.79 41.20 -2.69
C ARG A 62 -10.20 41.25 -1.27
N ARG A 63 -8.87 41.23 -1.11
CA ARG A 63 -8.23 41.47 0.20
C ARG A 63 -8.12 42.96 0.54
N LYS A 64 -8.26 43.86 -0.44
CA LYS A 64 -8.17 45.31 -0.17
C LYS A 64 -9.35 45.72 0.73
N PRO A 65 -9.13 46.57 1.76
CA PRO A 65 -10.23 47.01 2.61
C PRO A 65 -11.34 47.70 1.81
N PHE A 66 -12.59 47.31 2.04
CA PHE A 66 -13.77 47.81 1.34
C PHE A 66 -13.74 47.60 -0.18
N TRP A 67 -13.15 46.50 -0.64
CA TRP A 67 -13.01 46.23 -2.07
C TRP A 67 -14.36 46.26 -2.81
N TRP A 68 -15.43 45.71 -2.19
CA TRP A 68 -16.78 45.58 -2.76
C TRP A 68 -17.48 46.93 -2.99
N THR A 69 -17.00 48.02 -2.40
CA THR A 69 -17.46 49.39 -2.75
C THR A 69 -16.46 50.07 -3.68
N LYS A 70 -15.16 49.89 -3.43
CA LYS A 70 -14.08 50.54 -4.18
C LYS A 70 -13.97 50.11 -5.62
N PHE A 71 -14.29 48.87 -5.98
CA PHE A 71 -14.22 48.41 -7.37
C PHE A 71 -15.22 49.14 -8.29
N ARG A 72 -16.26 49.78 -7.71
CA ARG A 72 -17.26 50.57 -8.44
C ARG A 72 -16.81 52.00 -8.71
N ASP A 73 -15.71 52.45 -8.12
CA ASP A 73 -15.09 53.74 -8.41
C ASP A 73 -14.15 53.59 -9.61
N GLU A 74 -14.48 54.25 -10.72
CA GLU A 74 -13.71 54.14 -11.97
C GLU A 74 -12.25 54.55 -11.82
N THR A 75 -11.94 55.54 -10.96
CA THR A 75 -10.55 55.99 -10.75
C THR A 75 -9.74 54.94 -10.00
N ILE A 76 -10.34 54.32 -8.98
CA ILE A 76 -9.70 53.23 -8.24
C ILE A 76 -9.55 52.00 -9.13
N LEU A 77 -10.59 51.65 -9.90
CA LEU A 77 -10.59 50.51 -10.80
C LEU A 77 -9.52 50.66 -11.90
N SER A 78 -9.39 51.85 -12.51
CA SER A 78 -8.31 52.14 -13.47
C SER A 78 -6.93 51.97 -12.84
N LYS A 79 -6.73 52.43 -11.61
CA LYS A 79 -5.46 52.24 -10.91
C LYS A 79 -5.16 50.76 -10.63
N TRP A 80 -6.16 50.00 -10.18
CA TRP A 80 -6.00 48.56 -9.97
C TRP A 80 -5.70 47.82 -11.27
N ARG A 81 -6.30 48.25 -12.37
CA ARG A 81 -5.99 47.73 -13.71
C ARG A 81 -4.54 47.97 -14.10
N GLU A 82 -4.03 49.19 -13.92
CA GLU A 82 -2.62 49.53 -14.19
C GLU A 82 -1.66 48.71 -13.30
N GLU A 83 -1.97 48.58 -12.00
CA GLU A 83 -1.19 47.76 -11.06
C GLU A 83 -1.20 46.28 -11.48
N ALA A 84 -2.36 45.75 -11.87
CA ALA A 84 -2.52 44.36 -12.28
C ALA A 84 -1.75 44.06 -13.58
N LEU A 85 -1.83 44.95 -14.58
CA LEU A 85 -1.07 44.82 -15.83
C LEU A 85 0.44 44.89 -15.60
N ALA A 86 0.90 45.70 -14.64
CA ALA A 86 2.31 45.82 -14.31
C ALA A 86 2.86 44.60 -13.54
N GLN A 87 2.00 43.81 -12.91
CA GLN A 87 2.36 42.63 -12.11
C GLN A 87 2.03 41.30 -12.79
N ALA A 88 1.36 41.35 -13.95
CA ALA A 88 0.97 40.17 -14.70
C ALA A 88 2.19 39.42 -15.24
N GLU A 89 2.27 38.13 -14.93
CA GLU A 89 3.32 37.24 -15.41
C GLU A 89 2.84 36.42 -16.62
N TYR A 90 1.60 35.93 -16.58
CA TYR A 90 0.96 35.13 -17.63
C TYR A 90 -0.30 35.79 -18.23
N MET A 91 -0.84 36.81 -17.56
CA MET A 91 -2.07 37.49 -17.98
C MET A 91 -1.85 38.56 -19.06
N GLU A 92 -2.84 38.66 -19.94
CA GLU A 92 -2.97 39.76 -20.92
C GLU A 92 -4.06 40.75 -20.48
N GLU A 93 -4.23 41.83 -21.24
CA GLU A 93 -5.22 42.88 -20.95
C GLU A 93 -6.66 42.34 -20.83
N SER A 94 -7.02 41.39 -21.70
CA SER A 94 -8.32 40.71 -21.68
C SER A 94 -8.55 39.89 -20.40
N HIS A 95 -7.50 39.25 -19.87
CA HIS A 95 -7.52 38.48 -18.63
C HIS A 95 -7.74 39.38 -17.43
N VAL A 96 -6.99 40.48 -17.34
CA VAL A 96 -7.17 41.48 -16.28
C VAL A 96 -8.57 42.06 -16.32
N ASP A 97 -9.06 42.43 -17.50
CA ASP A 97 -10.41 42.97 -17.68
C ASP A 97 -11.51 41.98 -17.26
N TYR A 98 -11.32 40.68 -17.49
CA TYR A 98 -12.22 39.65 -16.98
C TYR A 98 -12.24 39.66 -15.45
N VAL A 99 -11.07 39.64 -14.81
CA VAL A 99 -10.95 39.63 -13.34
C VAL A 99 -11.61 40.86 -12.71
N LEU A 100 -11.44 42.03 -13.32
CA LEU A 100 -12.08 43.27 -12.83
C LEU A 100 -13.61 43.22 -12.96
N LYS A 101 -14.15 42.59 -14.01
CA LYS A 101 -15.60 42.44 -14.21
C LYS A 101 -16.22 41.45 -13.22
N GLU A 102 -15.55 40.33 -12.91
CA GLU A 102 -16.09 39.32 -11.99
C GLU A 102 -16.18 39.80 -10.53
N LEU A 103 -15.48 40.88 -10.16
CA LEU A 103 -15.59 41.51 -8.83
C LEU A 103 -17.04 41.89 -8.51
N ASP A 104 -17.86 42.26 -9.50
CA ASP A 104 -19.28 42.55 -9.25
C ASP A 104 -20.03 41.31 -8.76
N GLY A 105 -19.79 40.14 -9.38
CA GLY A 105 -20.41 38.89 -8.95
C GLY A 105 -19.98 38.46 -7.55
N TYR A 106 -18.70 38.60 -7.21
CA TYR A 106 -18.23 38.34 -5.84
C TYR A 106 -18.80 39.36 -4.84
N ALA A 107 -19.02 40.61 -5.24
CA ALA A 107 -19.61 41.62 -4.38
C ALA A 107 -21.09 41.32 -4.12
N ASN A 108 -21.80 40.77 -5.10
CA ASN A 108 -23.18 40.31 -4.98
C ASN A 108 -23.29 39.04 -4.11
N LEU A 109 -22.22 38.27 -4.00
CA LEU A 109 -22.15 37.10 -3.13
C LEU A 109 -21.90 37.43 -1.66
N ARG A 110 -21.39 38.62 -1.38
CA ARG A 110 -21.09 39.07 -0.04
C ARG A 110 -22.39 39.27 0.74
N ASP A 111 -22.41 38.73 1.94
CA ASP A 111 -23.48 38.92 2.89
C ASP A 111 -23.21 40.15 3.76
N GLU A 112 -24.11 41.13 3.75
CA GLU A 112 -23.93 42.34 4.56
C GLU A 112 -24.17 42.10 6.05
N GLU A 113 -25.09 41.21 6.42
CA GLU A 113 -25.47 40.94 7.81
C GLU A 113 -24.37 40.15 8.53
N SER A 114 -23.90 39.06 7.91
CA SER A 114 -22.91 38.16 8.50
C SER A 114 -21.47 38.53 8.13
N GLY A 115 -21.28 39.43 7.16
CA GLY A 115 -19.96 39.75 6.60
C GLY A 115 -19.33 38.62 5.79
N ALA A 116 -20.09 37.56 5.46
CA ALA A 116 -19.57 36.40 4.74
C ALA A 116 -19.22 36.76 3.30
N GLU A 117 -18.00 36.44 2.87
CA GLU A 117 -17.53 36.61 1.51
C GLU A 117 -16.66 35.43 1.08
N VAL A 118 -16.55 35.21 -0.23
CA VAL A 118 -15.59 34.24 -0.77
C VAL A 118 -14.17 34.71 -0.42
N SER A 119 -13.30 33.79 -0.05
CA SER A 119 -11.94 34.06 0.39
C SER A 119 -10.93 33.88 -0.76
N CYS A 120 -9.79 33.23 -0.53
CA CYS A 120 -8.71 33.11 -1.51
C CYS A 120 -9.06 32.23 -2.72
N TYR A 121 -10.07 31.38 -2.62
CA TYR A 121 -10.54 30.50 -3.69
C TYR A 121 -12.03 30.21 -3.54
N ASP A 122 -12.69 29.81 -4.63
CA ASP A 122 -14.11 29.43 -4.62
C ASP A 122 -14.37 28.24 -3.66
N ARG A 123 -15.55 28.23 -3.04
CA ARG A 123 -15.95 27.34 -1.92
C ARG A 123 -15.27 27.61 -0.58
N ILE A 124 -14.26 28.48 -0.50
CA ILE A 124 -13.68 28.94 0.76
C ILE A 124 -14.37 30.24 1.13
N TRP A 125 -15.05 30.27 2.27
CA TRP A 125 -15.76 31.44 2.76
C TRP A 125 -15.10 31.98 4.03
N GLN A 126 -15.10 33.31 4.18
CA GLN A 126 -14.58 33.97 5.36
C GLN A 126 -15.53 35.06 5.87
N SER A 127 -15.37 35.45 7.13
CA SER A 127 -15.96 36.66 7.69
C SER A 127 -15.13 37.12 8.90
N ASP A 128 -14.92 38.42 9.02
CA ASP A 128 -14.23 39.05 10.17
C ASP A 128 -15.23 39.60 11.21
N THR A 129 -16.54 39.45 10.97
CA THR A 129 -17.61 40.00 11.83
C THR A 129 -18.68 38.97 12.22
N LEU A 130 -18.45 37.69 11.91
CA LEU A 130 -19.43 36.62 12.12
C LEU A 130 -19.76 36.41 13.61
N VAL A 131 -18.74 36.48 14.46
CA VAL A 131 -18.86 36.27 15.90
C VAL A 131 -18.97 37.63 16.60
N PRO A 132 -20.09 37.94 17.28
CA PRO A 132 -20.25 39.19 18.02
C PRO A 132 -19.24 39.32 19.16
N ALA A 133 -18.81 40.56 19.46
CA ALA A 133 -17.84 40.83 20.53
C ALA A 133 -18.24 40.24 21.89
N ALA A 134 -19.53 40.31 22.26
CA ALA A 134 -20.02 39.73 23.50
C ALA A 134 -19.86 38.20 23.55
N LEU A 135 -20.08 37.51 22.43
CA LEU A 135 -19.91 36.07 22.33
C LEU A 135 -18.42 35.68 22.39
N LYS A 136 -17.55 36.49 21.78
CA LYS A 136 -16.09 36.35 21.92
C LYS A 136 -15.63 36.52 23.36
N GLU A 137 -16.12 37.54 24.08
CA GLU A 137 -15.77 37.76 25.48
C GLU A 137 -16.18 36.56 26.36
N GLN A 138 -17.36 35.98 26.10
CA GLN A 138 -17.81 34.74 26.73
C GLN A 138 -16.87 33.56 26.42
N LEU A 139 -16.43 33.43 25.17
CA LEU A 139 -15.47 32.40 24.76
C LEU A 139 -14.15 32.56 25.50
N VAL A 140 -13.56 33.76 25.52
CA VAL A 140 -12.30 34.03 26.21
C VAL A 140 -12.44 33.72 27.71
N ALA A 141 -13.53 34.16 28.35
CA ALA A 141 -13.77 33.88 29.77
C ALA A 141 -13.98 32.39 30.07
N GLY A 142 -14.68 31.67 29.19
CA GLY A 142 -14.90 30.23 29.30
C GLY A 142 -13.62 29.42 29.10
N VAL A 143 -12.82 29.78 28.09
CA VAL A 143 -11.55 29.13 27.75
C VAL A 143 -10.47 29.41 28.80
N ALA A 144 -10.45 30.59 29.42
CA ALA A 144 -9.51 30.89 30.51
C ALA A 144 -9.61 29.88 31.67
N LYS A 145 -10.78 29.25 31.88
CA LYS A 145 -10.96 28.18 32.88
C LYS A 145 -10.27 26.87 32.48
N LEU A 146 -10.11 26.62 31.19
CA LEU A 146 -9.38 25.46 30.65
C LEU A 146 -7.86 25.72 30.61
N GLU A 147 -7.45 26.97 30.36
CA GLU A 147 -6.04 27.39 30.38
C GLU A 147 -5.48 27.46 31.81
N GLY A 148 -6.31 27.88 32.77
CA GLY A 148 -5.95 28.14 34.17
C GLY A 148 -5.85 26.90 35.06
N VAL A 149 -5.50 25.74 34.51
CA VAL A 149 -5.24 24.50 35.26
C VAL A 149 -3.78 24.40 35.72
N PRO A 150 -3.46 23.60 36.76
CA PRO A 150 -2.07 23.34 37.14
C PRO A 150 -1.22 22.85 35.96
N GLU A 151 0.08 23.15 35.93
CA GLU A 151 0.96 22.78 34.81
C GLU A 151 0.96 21.27 34.52
N SER A 152 0.85 20.43 35.55
CA SER A 152 0.74 18.97 35.42
C SER A 152 -0.57 18.49 34.78
N GLU A 153 -1.59 19.35 34.71
CA GLU A 153 -2.89 19.06 34.11
C GLU A 153 -3.04 19.68 32.71
N LYS A 154 -2.06 20.50 32.27
CA LYS A 154 -2.05 21.06 30.92
C LYS A 154 -1.76 19.98 29.89
N ASP A 155 -2.63 19.89 28.89
CA ASP A 155 -2.51 18.91 27.83
C ASP A 155 -1.68 19.46 26.66
N TRP A 156 -0.36 19.41 26.81
CA TRP A 156 0.55 19.77 25.72
C TRP A 156 0.51 18.71 24.62
N HIS A 157 0.19 19.14 23.40
CA HIS A 157 0.06 18.26 22.25
C HIS A 157 1.36 17.44 22.06
N PRO A 158 1.28 16.10 21.94
CA PRO A 158 2.46 15.28 21.77
C PRO A 158 3.33 15.75 20.59
N ARG A 159 4.65 15.73 20.75
CA ARG A 159 5.62 16.08 19.70
C ARG A 159 5.56 17.55 19.21
N SER A 160 4.86 18.43 19.93
CA SER A 160 4.79 19.88 19.61
C SER A 160 5.90 20.73 20.24
N ASN A 161 6.85 20.11 20.96
CA ASN A 161 7.88 20.82 21.74
C ASN A 161 7.31 21.85 22.73
N GLY A 162 6.14 21.54 23.32
CA GLY A 162 5.47 22.44 24.28
C GLY A 162 4.94 23.73 23.66
N GLN A 163 4.66 23.75 22.35
CA GLN A 163 4.14 24.93 21.66
C GLN A 163 2.63 24.86 21.43
N VAL A 164 2.03 23.66 21.37
CA VAL A 164 0.59 23.51 21.09
C VAL A 164 -0.09 22.96 22.35
N LEU A 165 -0.99 23.75 22.91
CA LEU A 165 -1.80 23.39 24.07
C LEU A 165 -3.21 22.99 23.60
N ASP A 166 -3.55 21.72 23.82
CA ASP A 166 -4.86 21.17 23.50
C ASP A 166 -5.83 21.46 24.66
N LEU A 167 -6.92 22.18 24.40
CA LEU A 167 -7.94 22.47 25.42
C LEU A 167 -9.13 21.52 25.29
N VAL A 168 -9.56 21.29 24.04
CA VAL A 168 -10.53 20.28 23.65
C VAL A 168 -9.98 19.65 22.38
N HIS A 169 -9.59 18.37 22.41
CA HIS A 169 -8.97 17.73 21.25
C HIS A 169 -9.68 16.42 20.89
N PRO A 170 -10.15 16.24 19.64
CA PRO A 170 -11.01 15.11 19.27
C PRO A 170 -10.32 13.74 19.33
N SER A 171 -8.98 13.71 19.26
CA SER A 171 -8.20 12.48 19.47
C SER A 171 -8.11 12.02 20.91
N LEU A 172 -8.59 12.80 21.88
CA LEU A 172 -8.68 12.38 23.27
C LEU A 172 -10.09 11.85 23.56
N TYR A 173 -10.18 10.71 24.25
CA TYR A 173 -11.43 9.95 24.43
C TYR A 173 -12.19 9.69 23.10
N PRO A 174 -11.52 9.19 22.04
CA PRO A 174 -12.19 8.83 20.79
C PRO A 174 -13.08 7.60 20.99
N ILE A 175 -13.89 7.26 19.99
CA ILE A 175 -14.42 5.90 19.88
C ILE A 175 -13.22 4.99 19.58
N VAL A 176 -13.03 3.98 20.41
CA VAL A 176 -12.19 2.82 20.15
C VAL A 176 -13.10 1.65 19.80
N TYR A 177 -13.06 1.18 18.56
CA TYR A 177 -13.92 0.10 18.08
C TYR A 177 -13.63 -1.21 18.84
N GLY A 178 -14.68 -2.00 19.07
CA GLY A 178 -14.60 -3.21 19.89
C GLY A 178 -14.41 -2.98 21.40
N ARG A 179 -14.25 -1.73 21.84
CA ARG A 179 -14.04 -1.35 23.26
C ARG A 179 -15.10 -0.37 23.77
N THR A 180 -15.43 0.64 22.99
CA THR A 180 -16.36 1.71 23.38
C THR A 180 -17.77 1.15 23.45
N LEU A 181 -18.41 1.34 24.60
CA LEU A 181 -19.81 0.96 24.79
C LEU A 181 -20.74 2.05 24.27
N SER A 182 -21.86 1.63 23.72
CA SER A 182 -22.91 2.50 23.20
C SER A 182 -24.29 1.93 23.52
N TYR A 183 -25.28 2.81 23.53
CA TYR A 183 -26.69 2.43 23.51
C TYR A 183 -27.10 2.03 22.09
N PRO A 184 -28.09 1.13 21.92
CA PRO A 184 -28.62 0.81 20.60
C PRO A 184 -29.24 2.05 19.95
N GLU A 185 -28.87 2.30 18.70
CA GLU A 185 -29.23 3.50 17.94
C GLU A 185 -30.74 3.57 17.64
N ASP A 186 -31.33 2.43 17.25
CA ASP A 186 -32.76 2.28 16.94
C ASP A 186 -33.68 2.13 18.18
N SER A 187 -33.16 2.40 19.38
CA SER A 187 -33.90 2.21 20.63
C SER A 187 -33.83 3.47 21.47
N ASP A 188 -34.94 3.81 22.13
CA ASP A 188 -34.98 4.82 23.20
C ASP A 188 -34.55 4.26 24.56
N ASP A 189 -34.26 2.95 24.65
CA ASP A 189 -33.79 2.33 25.90
C ASP A 189 -32.39 2.85 26.25
N ARG A 190 -32.32 3.57 27.37
CA ARG A 190 -31.10 4.11 27.98
C ARG A 190 -30.84 3.48 29.35
N SER A 191 -31.37 2.28 29.59
CA SER A 191 -31.12 1.53 30.82
C SER A 191 -29.68 0.99 30.87
N PRO A 192 -29.12 0.73 32.07
CA PRO A 192 -27.78 0.14 32.18
C PRO A 192 -27.62 -1.21 31.47
N ALA A 193 -28.72 -1.96 31.30
CA ALA A 193 -28.70 -3.23 30.58
C ALA A 193 -28.59 -3.05 29.06
N ALA A 194 -29.05 -1.93 28.51
CA ALA A 194 -28.94 -1.61 27.10
C ALA A 194 -27.52 -1.13 26.71
N LEU A 195 -26.74 -0.63 27.67
CA LEU A 195 -25.36 -0.18 27.44
C LEU A 195 -24.39 -1.37 27.33
N GLN A 196 -24.42 -2.06 26.19
CA GLN A 196 -23.57 -3.23 25.95
C GLN A 196 -23.04 -3.29 24.51
N LEU A 197 -23.51 -2.43 23.60
CA LEU A 197 -23.11 -2.49 22.21
C LEU A 197 -21.69 -1.95 22.04
N ARG A 198 -20.77 -2.82 21.63
CA ARG A 198 -19.43 -2.42 21.20
C ARG A 198 -19.52 -1.98 19.74
N LEU A 199 -19.19 -0.72 19.49
CA LEU A 199 -19.20 -0.16 18.15
C LEU A 199 -18.16 -0.88 17.28
N ASN A 200 -18.50 -1.09 16.02
CA ASN A 200 -17.60 -1.61 14.99
C ASN A 200 -17.37 -0.54 13.93
N PRO A 201 -16.26 -0.62 13.17
CA PRO A 201 -16.06 0.24 12.01
C PRO A 201 -17.24 0.13 11.03
N PRO A 202 -17.57 1.18 10.27
CA PRO A 202 -18.63 1.14 9.28
C PRO A 202 -18.39 -0.02 8.29
N THR A 203 -19.37 -0.91 8.12
CA THR A 203 -19.35 -1.94 7.06
C THR A 203 -19.80 -1.31 5.74
N ASP A 204 -19.19 -1.74 4.63
CA ASP A 204 -19.35 -1.21 3.27
C ASP A 204 -20.75 -1.49 2.65
N GLU A 205 -21.82 -0.99 3.28
CA GLU A 205 -23.21 -1.22 2.86
C GLU A 205 -23.80 -0.08 2.02
N SER A 206 -23.11 1.05 1.85
CA SER A 206 -23.63 2.12 0.98
C SER A 206 -23.56 1.70 -0.49
N ARG A 207 -24.73 1.57 -1.12
CA ARG A 207 -24.89 1.10 -2.50
C ARG A 207 -24.21 1.99 -3.56
N SER A 208 -23.76 3.18 -3.21
CA SER A 208 -23.08 4.14 -4.12
C SER A 208 -21.59 3.89 -4.29
N LEU A 209 -20.95 3.11 -3.43
CA LEU A 209 -19.51 2.79 -3.50
C LEU A 209 -19.21 1.46 -4.22
N ARG A 210 -20.22 0.82 -4.82
CA ARG A 210 -20.03 -0.51 -5.46
C ARG A 210 -19.13 -0.51 -6.69
N SER A 211 -18.81 0.64 -7.29
CA SER A 211 -17.78 0.72 -8.34
C SER A 211 -16.37 1.07 -7.80
N TRP A 212 -16.22 1.24 -6.48
CA TRP A 212 -14.98 1.69 -5.81
C TRP A 212 -14.23 0.52 -5.14
N ARG A 213 -14.56 -0.71 -5.56
CA ARG A 213 -14.37 -1.95 -4.79
C ARG A 213 -13.08 -2.72 -5.05
N SER A 214 -12.03 -2.09 -5.55
CA SER A 214 -10.75 -2.77 -5.73
C SER A 214 -9.59 -1.90 -5.22
N LEU A 215 -8.83 -2.43 -4.25
CA LEU A 215 -7.48 -2.01 -3.78
C LEU A 215 -7.31 -0.99 -2.62
N ASN A 216 -8.16 0.02 -2.36
CA ASN A 216 -7.76 1.16 -1.48
C ASN A 216 -8.45 1.32 -0.11
N ASN A 217 -9.39 0.47 0.30
CA ASN A 217 -10.15 0.67 1.54
C ASN A 217 -9.32 0.54 2.84
N TYR A 218 -8.11 -0.06 2.80
CA TYR A 218 -7.32 -0.36 4.00
C TYR A 218 -6.66 0.86 4.67
N PHE A 219 -6.59 2.03 4.02
CA PHE A 219 -5.97 3.22 4.63
C PHE A 219 -6.87 4.45 4.74
N VAL A 220 -8.06 4.48 4.12
CA VAL A 220 -8.98 5.64 4.17
C VAL A 220 -10.04 5.54 5.29
N ILE A 221 -10.27 4.35 5.83
CA ILE A 221 -11.15 4.08 6.99
C ILE A 221 -10.28 3.53 8.13
N SER A 222 -10.42 4.10 9.32
CA SER A 222 -9.80 3.52 10.52
C SER A 222 -10.57 2.30 11.00
N ASN A 223 -9.86 1.19 11.20
CA ASN A 223 -10.43 -0.02 11.80
C ASN A 223 -10.42 0.01 13.34
N ARG A 224 -9.78 1.02 13.95
CA ARG A 224 -9.56 1.08 15.40
C ARG A 224 -10.20 2.29 16.06
N PHE A 225 -10.23 3.45 15.39
CA PHE A 225 -10.64 4.71 15.99
C PHE A 225 -11.68 5.47 15.18
N GLN A 226 -12.54 6.22 15.86
CA GLN A 226 -13.32 7.30 15.26
C GLN A 226 -13.30 8.52 16.19
N TRP A 227 -13.15 9.72 15.65
CA TRP A 227 -13.50 10.91 16.42
C TRP A 227 -14.99 10.90 16.77
N LEU A 228 -15.30 11.27 18.01
CA LEU A 228 -16.65 11.21 18.55
C LEU A 228 -17.37 12.57 18.35
N PRO A 229 -18.28 12.71 17.37
CA PRO A 229 -19.02 13.94 17.15
C PRO A 229 -20.11 14.14 18.22
N THR A 230 -20.56 15.38 18.35
CA THR A 230 -21.71 15.76 19.17
C THR A 230 -22.87 16.17 18.27
N ASP A 231 -24.07 15.71 18.59
CA ASP A 231 -25.28 16.12 17.87
C ASP A 231 -25.76 17.48 18.37
N PHE A 232 -26.13 18.35 17.43
CA PHE A 232 -26.64 19.69 17.67
C PHE A 232 -27.96 19.90 16.93
N ALA A 233 -29.00 20.30 17.64
CA ALA A 233 -30.28 20.67 17.06
C ALA A 233 -30.22 22.14 16.60
N VAL A 234 -30.46 22.38 15.31
CA VAL A 234 -30.52 23.70 14.71
C VAL A 234 -31.97 24.17 14.65
N SER A 235 -32.27 25.39 15.10
CA SER A 235 -33.62 25.96 14.98
C SER A 235 -34.05 26.10 13.52
N GLU A 236 -35.36 26.16 13.27
CA GLU A 236 -35.91 26.29 11.91
C GLU A 236 -35.35 27.51 11.15
N ASP A 237 -35.05 28.60 11.86
CA ASP A 237 -34.47 29.82 11.29
C ASP A 237 -32.93 29.80 11.19
N GLY A 238 -32.27 28.74 11.66
CA GLY A 238 -30.81 28.61 11.67
C GLY A 238 -30.09 29.51 12.68
N LYS A 239 -30.80 30.28 13.50
CA LYS A 239 -30.21 31.33 14.37
C LYS A 239 -29.81 30.85 15.76
N SER A 240 -30.28 29.67 16.16
CA SER A 240 -29.93 29.07 17.44
C SER A 240 -29.60 27.60 17.27
N VAL A 241 -28.64 27.14 18.05
CA VAL A 241 -28.16 25.77 18.04
C VAL A 241 -28.11 25.29 19.48
N ARG A 242 -28.44 24.01 19.71
CA ARG A 242 -28.36 23.40 21.04
C ARG A 242 -27.73 22.03 20.99
N ALA A 243 -26.76 21.77 21.86
CA ALA A 243 -26.18 20.45 22.03
C ALA A 243 -27.25 19.48 22.53
N VAL A 244 -27.43 18.36 21.84
CA VAL A 244 -28.36 17.30 22.23
C VAL A 244 -27.79 16.47 23.38
N SER A 245 -26.46 16.33 23.42
CA SER A 245 -25.71 15.60 24.45
C SER A 245 -24.46 16.38 24.86
N TYR A 246 -23.51 15.72 25.52
CA TYR A 246 -22.24 16.34 25.92
C TYR A 246 -21.32 16.56 24.71
N ILE A 247 -20.46 17.58 24.79
CA ILE A 247 -19.35 17.83 23.88
C ILE A 247 -18.15 17.01 24.36
N ASN A 248 -17.58 16.19 23.47
CA ASN A 248 -16.44 15.35 23.85
C ASN A 248 -15.30 16.18 24.44
N ASN A 249 -14.71 15.71 25.54
CA ASN A 249 -13.66 16.39 26.32
C ASN A 249 -14.05 17.67 27.07
N LEU A 250 -15.30 18.12 27.00
CA LEU A 250 -15.76 19.29 27.75
C LEU A 250 -16.78 18.89 28.81
N HIS A 251 -16.42 19.01 30.09
CA HIS A 251 -17.29 18.56 31.18
C HIS A 251 -18.60 19.39 31.26
N PRO A 252 -19.80 18.78 31.10
CA PRO A 252 -21.07 19.50 30.93
C PRO A 252 -21.48 20.34 32.15
N LEU A 253 -21.23 19.85 33.37
CA LEU A 253 -21.57 20.60 34.60
C LEU A 253 -20.54 21.68 34.97
N LYS A 254 -19.24 21.41 34.79
CA LYS A 254 -18.17 22.35 35.18
C LYS A 254 -18.04 23.52 34.19
N HIS A 255 -18.36 23.29 32.93
CA HIS A 255 -18.19 24.26 31.83
C HIS A 255 -19.52 24.59 31.14
N ALA A 256 -20.65 24.58 31.86
CA ALA A 256 -21.97 24.83 31.29
C ALA A 256 -22.06 26.16 30.50
N GLU A 257 -21.44 27.23 30.99
CA GLU A 257 -21.36 28.52 30.27
C GLU A 257 -20.59 28.42 28.93
N LEU A 258 -19.56 27.56 28.87
CA LEU A 258 -18.80 27.36 27.63
C LEU A 258 -19.57 26.51 26.62
N TYR A 259 -20.49 25.65 27.06
CA TYR A 259 -21.44 24.96 26.17
C TYR A 259 -22.34 25.96 25.45
N GLU A 260 -22.99 26.87 26.20
CA GLU A 260 -23.85 27.92 25.62
C GLU A 260 -23.06 28.80 24.64
N THR A 261 -21.79 29.05 24.95
CA THR A 261 -20.90 29.80 24.07
C THR A 261 -20.58 29.04 22.78
N ILE A 262 -20.22 27.75 22.86
CA ILE A 262 -19.94 26.91 21.67
C ILE A 262 -21.20 26.76 20.81
N GLU A 263 -22.37 26.59 21.42
CA GLU A 263 -23.67 26.60 20.74
C GLU A 263 -23.87 27.91 19.96
N GLY A 264 -23.60 29.06 20.58
CA GLY A 264 -23.65 30.37 19.92
C GLY A 264 -22.65 30.50 18.76
N ILE A 265 -21.44 29.95 18.89
CA ILE A 265 -20.44 29.96 17.83
C ILE A 265 -20.89 29.06 16.67
N ILE A 266 -21.39 27.85 16.93
CA ILE A 266 -21.90 26.97 15.88
C ILE A 266 -23.10 27.63 15.16
N ALA A 267 -24.00 28.27 15.90
CA ALA A 267 -25.10 29.05 15.32
C ALA A 267 -24.60 30.17 14.39
N ALA A 268 -23.56 30.91 14.81
CA ALA A 268 -22.92 31.92 13.98
C ALA A 268 -22.27 31.33 12.71
N TYR A 269 -21.79 30.07 12.75
CA TYR A 269 -21.18 29.39 11.61
C TYR A 269 -22.17 28.79 10.61
N ILE A 270 -23.46 28.63 10.96
CA ILE A 270 -24.47 28.06 10.06
C ILE A 270 -24.46 28.73 8.68
N PRO A 271 -24.45 30.07 8.53
CA PRO A 271 -24.43 30.71 7.22
C PRO A 271 -23.16 30.43 6.41
N LEU A 272 -22.01 30.21 7.05
CA LEU A 272 -20.78 29.81 6.36
C LEU A 272 -20.83 28.35 5.94
N PHE A 273 -21.30 27.45 6.81
CA PHE A 273 -21.45 26.04 6.47
C PHE A 273 -22.45 25.82 5.35
N GLU A 274 -23.63 26.44 5.38
CA GLU A 274 -24.62 26.32 4.31
C GLU A 274 -24.06 26.75 2.95
N ARG A 275 -23.21 27.80 2.92
CA ARG A 275 -22.52 28.25 1.71
C ARG A 275 -21.49 27.24 1.22
N VAL A 276 -20.64 26.72 2.10
CA VAL A 276 -19.66 25.67 1.75
C VAL A 276 -20.35 24.41 1.23
N LEU A 277 -21.39 23.93 1.92
CA LEU A 277 -22.14 22.73 1.52
C LEU A 277 -22.84 22.97 0.18
N THR A 278 -23.50 24.12 0.02
CA THR A 278 -24.15 24.52 -1.23
C THR A 278 -23.16 24.57 -2.39
N ASP A 279 -22.00 25.21 -2.19
CA ASP A 279 -21.00 25.38 -3.25
C ASP A 279 -20.24 24.07 -3.56
N SER A 280 -20.29 23.10 -2.65
CA SER A 280 -19.75 21.74 -2.81
C SER A 280 -20.68 20.81 -3.59
N ILE A 281 -21.93 21.20 -3.86
CA ILE A 281 -22.85 20.42 -4.70
C ILE A 281 -22.36 20.49 -6.16
N PRO A 282 -22.00 19.36 -6.81
CA PRO A 282 -21.44 19.37 -8.16
C PRO A 282 -22.35 20.05 -9.21
N LEU A 283 -23.67 19.87 -9.06
CA LEU A 283 -24.69 20.45 -9.96
C LEU A 283 -24.76 21.98 -9.94
N ASN A 284 -24.17 22.64 -8.93
CA ASN A 284 -24.12 24.11 -8.87
C ASN A 284 -22.97 24.71 -9.68
N GLY A 285 -21.94 23.92 -10.06
CA GLY A 285 -20.87 24.40 -10.95
C GLY A 285 -20.13 25.65 -10.49
N VAL A 286 -19.86 25.78 -9.18
CA VAL A 286 -19.42 27.05 -8.54
C VAL A 286 -18.01 27.50 -8.91
N VAL A 287 -17.14 26.60 -9.39
CA VAL A 287 -15.78 26.95 -9.81
C VAL A 287 -15.80 27.33 -11.30
N PRO A 288 -15.72 28.63 -11.67
CA PRO A 288 -15.80 29.03 -13.07
C PRO A 288 -14.53 28.62 -13.84
N ALA A 289 -14.71 28.25 -15.11
CA ALA A 289 -13.63 28.15 -16.09
C ALA A 289 -13.55 29.48 -16.85
N ARG A 290 -12.47 30.23 -16.65
CA ARG A 290 -12.31 31.61 -17.15
C ARG A 290 -11.70 31.63 -18.55
N THR A 291 -10.76 30.72 -18.80
CA THR A 291 -10.07 30.58 -20.08
C THR A 291 -10.47 29.27 -20.77
N HIS A 292 -10.06 29.11 -22.03
CA HIS A 292 -9.89 27.77 -22.58
C HIS A 292 -8.83 27.01 -21.77
N ASN A 293 -8.90 25.68 -21.79
CA ASN A 293 -7.99 24.83 -21.03
C ASN A 293 -7.08 24.04 -21.99
N ASP A 294 -6.47 24.73 -22.94
CA ASP A 294 -5.60 24.18 -23.99
C ASP A 294 -4.47 25.17 -24.32
N TYR A 295 -3.53 24.76 -25.18
CA TYR A 295 -2.49 25.63 -25.71
C TYR A 295 -2.20 25.32 -27.18
N SER A 296 -1.57 26.28 -27.85
CA SER A 296 -1.04 26.13 -29.21
C SER A 296 0.30 26.85 -29.34
N TYR A 297 1.03 26.58 -30.42
CA TYR A 297 2.21 27.34 -30.80
C TYR A 297 1.89 28.35 -31.89
N ASP A 298 2.59 29.48 -31.88
CA ASP A 298 2.52 30.44 -32.99
C ASP A 298 3.31 29.89 -34.20
N GLU A 299 2.59 29.31 -35.15
CA GLU A 299 3.17 28.71 -36.37
C GLU A 299 3.56 29.74 -37.43
N ASP A 300 2.93 30.92 -37.44
CA ASP A 300 3.17 31.98 -38.43
C ASP A 300 4.25 32.99 -37.97
N GLY A 301 4.49 33.09 -36.66
CA GLY A 301 5.40 34.07 -36.05
C GLY A 301 6.85 33.63 -35.83
N TYR A 302 7.20 32.37 -36.12
CA TYR A 302 8.55 31.82 -35.88
C TYR A 302 9.24 31.29 -37.15
N ARG A 303 10.50 30.85 -37.03
CA ARG A 303 11.24 30.27 -38.17
C ARG A 303 10.59 28.93 -38.60
N PRO A 304 10.62 28.58 -39.90
CA PRO A 304 10.05 27.32 -40.38
C PRO A 304 10.64 26.09 -39.68
N GLU A 305 9.87 25.02 -39.59
CA GLU A 305 10.35 23.71 -39.13
C GLU A 305 11.52 23.26 -40.03
N PRO A 306 12.66 22.82 -39.46
CA PRO A 306 13.79 22.32 -40.23
C PRO A 306 13.41 21.04 -41.01
N ASP A 307 13.74 20.97 -42.29
CA ASP A 307 13.52 19.77 -43.10
C ASP A 307 14.70 18.80 -42.95
N TYR A 308 14.42 17.52 -42.69
CA TYR A 308 15.46 16.50 -42.60
C TYR A 308 16.23 16.34 -43.92
N GLU A 309 15.59 16.60 -45.07
CA GLU A 309 16.23 16.54 -46.39
C GLU A 309 17.35 17.57 -46.57
N ASP A 310 17.38 18.65 -45.78
CA ASP A 310 18.44 19.66 -45.80
C ASP A 310 19.73 19.21 -45.08
N TYR A 311 19.70 18.08 -44.35
CA TYR A 311 20.79 17.55 -43.52
C TYR A 311 21.10 16.05 -43.79
N PRO A 312 21.33 15.62 -45.04
CA PRO A 312 21.35 14.19 -45.42
C PRO A 312 22.55 13.37 -44.90
N ASP A 313 23.60 14.02 -44.40
CA ASP A 313 24.86 13.37 -43.98
C ASP A 313 25.28 13.71 -42.53
N ASP A 314 24.44 14.42 -41.75
CA ASP A 314 24.78 14.90 -40.39
C ASP A 314 23.53 14.95 -39.48
N ASP A 315 23.15 13.77 -38.97
CA ASP A 315 22.00 13.60 -38.06
C ASP A 315 22.15 14.44 -36.77
N ASP A 316 23.37 14.59 -36.25
CA ASP A 316 23.67 15.37 -35.04
C ASP A 316 23.39 16.88 -35.25
N GLU A 317 23.61 17.39 -36.48
CA GLU A 317 23.27 18.76 -36.84
C GLU A 317 21.77 18.97 -36.97
N TYR A 318 21.04 18.06 -37.61
CA TYR A 318 19.57 18.12 -37.67
C TYR A 318 18.95 18.13 -36.26
N ASP A 319 19.35 17.20 -35.39
CA ASP A 319 18.83 17.10 -34.02
C ASP A 319 19.07 18.39 -33.22
N ARG A 320 20.22 19.03 -33.42
CA ARG A 320 20.53 20.31 -32.78
C ARG A 320 19.62 21.43 -33.27
N VAL A 321 19.45 21.57 -34.59
CA VAL A 321 18.64 22.64 -35.20
C VAL A 321 17.15 22.44 -34.92
N TYR A 322 16.67 21.20 -34.97
CA TYR A 322 15.31 20.81 -34.59
C TYR A 322 15.03 21.15 -33.12
N ARG A 323 15.94 20.79 -32.20
CA ARG A 323 15.79 21.15 -30.77
C ARG A 323 15.78 22.65 -30.53
N GLU A 324 16.68 23.40 -31.17
CA GLU A 324 16.67 24.86 -31.08
C GLU A 324 15.35 25.46 -31.63
N TRP A 325 14.76 24.84 -32.66
CA TRP A 325 13.48 25.27 -33.21
C TRP A 325 12.35 24.98 -32.22
N GLU A 326 12.28 23.75 -31.71
CA GLU A 326 11.29 23.30 -30.72
C GLU A 326 11.32 24.17 -29.45
N GLU A 327 12.51 24.43 -28.90
CA GLU A 327 12.70 25.27 -27.71
C GLU A 327 12.35 26.75 -27.96
N GLY A 328 12.55 27.23 -29.20
CA GLY A 328 12.40 28.62 -29.60
C GLY A 328 10.99 29.07 -29.99
N ARG A 329 10.06 28.13 -30.24
CA ARG A 329 8.67 28.44 -30.64
C ARG A 329 7.89 29.13 -29.51
N PRO A 330 7.26 30.28 -29.75
CA PRO A 330 6.40 30.95 -28.76
C PRO A 330 5.12 30.16 -28.49
N ILE A 331 4.79 29.95 -27.21
CA ILE A 331 3.50 29.38 -26.81
C ILE A 331 2.43 30.48 -26.80
N VAL A 332 1.24 30.14 -27.29
CA VAL A 332 0.05 30.99 -27.19
C VAL A 332 -0.64 30.67 -25.87
N ALA A 333 -0.70 31.65 -24.97
CA ALA A 333 -1.35 31.48 -23.68
C ALA A 333 -2.85 31.22 -23.85
N PRO A 334 -3.48 30.41 -22.96
CA PRO A 334 -4.92 30.18 -23.00
C PRO A 334 -5.70 31.49 -22.91
N PHE A 335 -6.65 31.71 -23.81
CA PHE A 335 -7.42 32.96 -23.90
C PHE A 335 -8.80 32.83 -23.27
N ILE A 336 -9.41 33.97 -22.92
CA ILE A 336 -10.77 34.07 -22.35
C ILE A 336 -11.81 33.35 -23.22
N ARG A 337 -12.70 32.58 -22.59
CA ARG A 337 -13.78 31.87 -23.29
C ARG A 337 -14.72 32.83 -24.03
N GLU A 338 -15.30 32.36 -25.13
CA GLU A 338 -16.22 33.17 -25.94
C GLU A 338 -17.33 33.80 -25.08
N GLY A 339 -17.53 35.11 -25.27
CA GLY A 339 -18.49 35.90 -24.49
C GLY A 339 -17.92 36.54 -23.21
N GLY A 340 -16.76 36.10 -22.71
CA GLY A 340 -16.15 36.64 -21.48
C GLY A 340 -17.02 36.49 -20.23
N TYR A 341 -16.75 37.30 -19.21
CA TYR A 341 -17.49 37.24 -17.95
C TYR A 341 -18.97 37.57 -18.17
N GLN A 342 -19.85 36.65 -17.77
CA GLN A 342 -21.29 36.84 -17.81
C GLN A 342 -21.78 37.37 -16.46
N PRO A 343 -22.33 38.60 -16.37
CA PRO A 343 -22.90 39.12 -15.13
C PRO A 343 -23.98 38.18 -14.56
N GLY A 344 -23.97 37.97 -13.24
CA GLY A 344 -24.91 37.06 -12.58
C GLY A 344 -24.53 35.58 -12.66
N SER A 345 -23.45 35.20 -13.34
CA SER A 345 -23.02 33.80 -13.47
C SER A 345 -22.47 33.23 -12.17
N LEU A 346 -21.70 34.02 -11.41
CA LEU A 346 -21.12 33.59 -10.14
C LEU A 346 -22.18 33.38 -9.08
N GLU A 347 -23.32 34.06 -9.16
CA GLU A 347 -24.41 34.10 -8.19
C GLU A 347 -25.32 32.87 -8.26
N LYS A 348 -25.35 32.19 -9.41
CA LYS A 348 -26.24 31.05 -9.68
C LYS A 348 -25.93 29.84 -8.80
N ARG A 349 -26.84 29.51 -7.88
CA ARG A 349 -26.92 28.21 -7.19
C ARG A 349 -28.32 27.66 -7.35
N SER A 350 -28.49 26.68 -8.22
CA SER A 350 -29.78 26.05 -8.50
C SER A 350 -30.28 25.23 -7.32
N ILE A 351 -29.36 24.71 -6.51
CA ILE A 351 -29.65 23.86 -5.34
C ILE A 351 -29.04 24.52 -4.10
N ARG A 352 -29.77 24.58 -3.00
CA ARG A 352 -29.29 25.07 -1.69
C ARG A 352 -29.26 23.94 -0.67
N TYR A 353 -28.35 24.02 0.29
CA TYR A 353 -28.24 23.07 1.40
C TYR A 353 -28.53 23.78 2.75
N PRO A 354 -29.81 23.94 3.14
CA PRO A 354 -30.15 24.55 4.41
C PRO A 354 -29.95 23.56 5.58
N LEU A 355 -29.43 24.07 6.70
CA LEU A 355 -29.25 23.34 7.96
C LEU A 355 -30.35 23.65 8.99
N GLY A 356 -31.12 24.72 8.78
CA GLY A 356 -32.27 25.06 9.64
C GLY A 356 -33.24 23.90 9.83
N GLY A 357 -33.61 23.62 11.08
CA GLY A 357 -34.51 22.52 11.47
C GLY A 357 -33.88 21.11 11.43
N ARG A 358 -32.59 20.97 11.13
CA ARG A 358 -31.88 19.68 11.15
C ARG A 358 -31.15 19.46 12.48
N THR A 359 -30.91 18.18 12.78
CA THR A 359 -29.85 17.78 13.73
C THR A 359 -28.57 17.57 12.93
N ILE A 360 -27.51 18.30 13.26
CA ILE A 360 -26.19 18.18 12.63
C ILE A 360 -25.20 17.55 13.61
N GLN A 361 -24.14 16.91 13.13
CA GLN A 361 -23.09 16.37 13.98
C GLN A 361 -21.81 17.19 13.80
N VAL A 362 -21.25 17.69 14.89
CA VAL A 362 -20.06 18.56 14.87
C VAL A 362 -19.02 18.01 15.84
N ILE A 363 -17.78 17.91 15.37
CA ILE A 363 -16.60 17.62 16.18
C ILE A 363 -15.96 18.95 16.55
N VAL A 364 -15.81 19.21 17.85
CA VAL A 364 -15.28 20.47 18.38
C VAL A 364 -13.82 20.30 18.80
N LYS A 365 -12.96 21.24 18.38
CA LYS A 365 -11.55 21.31 18.77
C LYS A 365 -11.19 22.73 19.22
N LEU A 366 -10.54 22.85 20.36
CA LEU A 366 -9.97 24.11 20.88
C LEU A 366 -8.48 23.88 21.11
N ALA A 367 -7.64 24.71 20.48
CA ALA A 367 -6.20 24.59 20.59
C ALA A 367 -5.53 25.96 20.54
N ASN A 368 -4.45 26.09 21.30
CA ASN A 368 -3.63 27.29 21.36
C ASN A 368 -2.21 26.98 20.90
N ILE A 369 -1.62 27.89 20.11
CA ILE A 369 -0.19 27.90 19.85
C ILE A 369 0.44 28.98 20.72
N HIS A 370 1.46 28.63 21.49
CA HIS A 370 2.26 29.52 22.32
C HIS A 370 3.70 29.58 21.80
N LEU A 371 4.21 30.79 21.66
CA LEU A 371 5.60 31.09 21.34
C LEU A 371 6.23 31.85 22.51
N THR A 372 7.46 31.49 22.86
CA THR A 372 8.24 32.17 23.90
C THR A 372 9.54 32.71 23.31
N PRO A 373 10.23 33.66 23.98
CA PRO A 373 11.55 34.11 23.53
C PRO A 373 12.55 32.95 23.34
N GLU A 374 12.44 31.89 24.14
CA GLU A 374 13.28 30.68 24.08
C GLU A 374 12.88 29.75 22.92
N ASN A 375 11.60 29.74 22.53
CA ASN A 375 11.09 28.99 21.39
C ASN A 375 10.22 29.89 20.48
N PRO A 376 10.84 30.82 19.72
CA PRO A 376 10.16 31.97 19.13
C PRO A 376 9.51 31.68 17.77
N LYS A 377 9.62 30.45 17.25
CA LYS A 377 9.18 30.09 15.88
C LYS A 377 8.25 28.88 15.90
N TYR A 378 7.18 28.96 15.13
CA TYR A 378 6.34 27.82 14.75
C TYR A 378 6.64 27.44 13.30
N ASN A 379 7.04 26.19 13.06
CA ASN A 379 7.51 25.73 11.74
C ASN A 379 6.39 25.45 10.73
N GLY A 380 5.12 25.67 11.10
CA GLY A 380 3.96 25.33 10.27
C GLY A 380 3.46 23.89 10.50
N GLY A 381 2.34 23.56 9.85
CA GLY A 381 1.75 22.23 9.84
C GLY A 381 2.08 21.46 8.56
N SER A 382 1.83 20.14 8.57
CA SER A 382 1.84 19.32 7.36
C SER A 382 0.57 19.55 6.53
N TRP A 383 0.63 19.27 5.23
CA TRP A 383 -0.56 19.17 4.40
C TRP A 383 -1.44 18.02 4.87
N HIS A 384 -2.73 18.27 5.10
CA HIS A 384 -3.70 17.26 5.54
C HIS A 384 -5.14 17.66 5.20
N VAL A 385 -6.05 16.69 5.28
CA VAL A 385 -7.50 16.90 5.39
C VAL A 385 -7.95 16.48 6.79
N GLU A 386 -9.12 16.93 7.24
CA GLU A 386 -9.62 16.60 8.58
C GLU A 386 -10.33 15.25 8.59
N GLY A 387 -9.99 14.40 9.55
CA GLY A 387 -10.61 13.08 9.70
C GLY A 387 -10.35 12.11 8.54
N MET A 388 -11.06 10.98 8.59
CA MET A 388 -11.04 9.86 7.65
C MET A 388 -12.50 9.57 7.23
N LEU A 389 -12.71 8.61 6.33
CA LEU A 389 -14.06 8.27 5.85
C LEU A 389 -15.03 7.88 6.96
N ASN A 390 -14.57 7.25 8.04
CA ASN A 390 -15.42 6.91 9.18
C ASN A 390 -15.89 8.13 10.00
N GLU A 391 -15.26 9.30 9.89
CA GLU A 391 -15.80 10.55 10.44
C GLU A 391 -16.72 11.30 9.47
N ALA A 392 -16.58 11.09 8.15
CA ALA A 392 -17.38 11.73 7.11
C ALA A 392 -17.47 13.26 7.23
N ILE A 393 -16.35 13.93 7.52
CA ILE A 393 -16.30 15.40 7.62
C ILE A 393 -16.47 16.00 6.21
N ALA A 394 -17.52 16.79 6.03
CA ALA A 394 -17.81 17.49 4.78
C ALA A 394 -17.20 18.90 4.73
N ALA A 395 -17.20 19.61 5.86
CA ALA A 395 -16.72 20.98 5.95
C ALA A 395 -16.02 21.26 7.27
N SER A 396 -15.02 22.15 7.21
CA SER A 396 -14.25 22.60 8.36
C SER A 396 -14.45 24.10 8.55
N GLY A 397 -14.75 24.51 9.78
CA GLY A 397 -14.88 25.89 10.21
C GLY A 397 -13.82 26.23 11.26
N ILE A 398 -13.09 27.34 11.11
CA ILE A 398 -12.04 27.76 12.06
C ILE A 398 -12.23 29.23 12.43
N TYR A 399 -12.29 29.51 13.73
CA TYR A 399 -12.38 30.84 14.32
C TYR A 399 -11.08 31.19 15.04
N TYR A 400 -10.40 32.24 14.58
CA TYR A 400 -9.17 32.77 15.18
C TYR A 400 -9.53 33.85 16.18
N TYR A 401 -9.82 33.48 17.42
CA TYR A 401 -10.46 34.39 18.37
C TYR A 401 -9.48 35.30 19.13
N ASP A 402 -8.21 34.92 19.24
CA ASP A 402 -7.20 35.68 20.01
C ASP A 402 -5.80 35.43 19.44
N GLU A 403 -5.10 36.51 19.08
CA GLU A 403 -3.75 36.48 18.53
C GLU A 403 -2.93 37.65 19.07
N GLU A 404 -1.73 37.38 19.59
CA GLU A 404 -0.87 38.42 20.18
C GLU A 404 0.60 38.17 19.84
N ASN A 405 1.31 39.24 19.49
CA ASN A 405 2.77 39.27 19.32
C ASN A 405 3.33 38.21 18.33
N ILE A 406 2.60 37.91 17.27
CA ILE A 406 3.06 37.05 16.18
C ILE A 406 3.16 37.83 14.87
N THR A 407 4.05 37.36 14.00
CA THR A 407 4.07 37.72 12.58
C THR A 407 2.84 37.14 11.87
N GLU A 408 2.57 37.60 10.65
CA GLU A 408 1.40 37.19 9.87
C GLU A 408 1.29 35.66 9.76
N SER A 409 0.18 35.10 10.22
CA SER A 409 -0.14 33.67 10.10
C SER A 409 -1.06 33.44 8.89
N ARG A 410 -0.91 32.29 8.23
CA ARG A 410 -1.70 31.94 7.03
C ARG A 410 -2.15 30.49 7.05
N LEU A 411 -3.31 30.22 6.46
CA LEU A 411 -3.83 28.90 6.15
C LEU A 411 -3.79 28.72 4.62
N ALA A 412 -2.90 27.85 4.13
CA ALA A 412 -2.72 27.57 2.72
C ALA A 412 -3.57 26.38 2.27
N PHE A 413 -4.02 26.39 1.03
CA PHE A 413 -4.92 25.40 0.43
C PHE A 413 -4.38 24.88 -0.90
N ARG A 414 -4.56 23.59 -1.15
CA ARG A 414 -4.33 22.95 -2.45
C ARG A 414 -5.37 21.87 -2.72
N THR A 415 -5.49 21.46 -3.98
CA THR A 415 -6.39 20.37 -4.37
C THR A 415 -5.76 19.48 -5.43
N ALA A 416 -6.00 18.18 -5.32
CA ALA A 416 -5.67 17.23 -6.38
C ALA A 416 -6.51 17.54 -7.63
N VAL A 417 -5.90 17.42 -8.80
CA VAL A 417 -6.55 17.64 -10.09
C VAL A 417 -6.35 16.47 -11.03
N ALA A 418 -7.23 16.33 -12.01
CA ALA A 418 -6.92 15.49 -13.16
C ALA A 418 -5.76 16.12 -13.94
N GLY A 419 -4.86 15.28 -14.48
CA GLY A 419 -3.80 15.76 -15.36
C GLY A 419 -4.38 16.51 -16.57
N PRO A 420 -3.63 17.46 -17.17
CA PRO A 420 -4.03 18.12 -18.41
C PRO A 420 -4.61 17.14 -19.44
N GLU A 421 -5.80 17.44 -19.98
CA GLU A 421 -6.52 16.55 -20.91
C GLU A 421 -6.21 16.85 -22.39
N THR A 422 -5.66 18.03 -22.67
CA THR A 422 -5.53 18.61 -24.02
C THR A 422 -4.12 19.14 -24.26
N TYR A 423 -3.16 18.23 -24.32
CA TYR A 423 -1.75 18.51 -24.62
C TYR A 423 -1.26 17.80 -25.89
N GLN A 424 -0.18 18.30 -26.49
CA GLN A 424 0.48 17.65 -27.62
C GLN A 424 1.39 16.52 -27.09
N GLN A 425 1.32 15.34 -27.70
CA GLN A 425 2.08 14.17 -27.24
C GLN A 425 3.58 14.49 -27.13
N ASN A 426 4.20 14.13 -26.00
CA ASN A 426 5.61 14.42 -25.66
C ASN A 426 5.98 15.90 -25.45
N ASP A 427 5.05 16.84 -25.52
CA ASP A 427 5.34 18.26 -25.36
C ASP A 427 5.31 18.71 -23.89
N GLU A 428 6.33 18.29 -23.15
CA GLU A 428 6.53 18.64 -21.74
C GLU A 428 6.68 20.15 -21.55
N ARG A 429 7.29 20.83 -22.52
CA ARG A 429 7.46 22.28 -22.50
C ARG A 429 6.10 22.97 -22.57
N GLY A 430 5.24 22.58 -23.51
CA GLY A 430 3.88 23.10 -23.63
C GLY A 430 3.08 22.90 -22.34
N CYS A 431 3.21 21.72 -21.72
CA CYS A 431 2.55 21.43 -20.45
C CYS A 431 3.07 22.28 -19.27
N LYS A 432 4.39 22.41 -19.12
CA LYS A 432 5.00 23.24 -18.06
C LYS A 432 4.66 24.71 -18.22
N LEU A 433 4.70 25.22 -19.45
CA LEU A 433 4.39 26.63 -19.73
C LEU A 433 2.90 26.94 -19.55
N THR A 434 2.01 25.95 -19.74
CA THR A 434 0.55 26.16 -19.65
C THR A 434 0.01 25.88 -18.26
N TRP A 435 0.36 24.74 -17.64
CA TRP A 435 -0.20 24.30 -16.34
C TRP A 435 0.81 24.30 -15.20
N GLY A 436 2.09 24.55 -15.47
CA GLY A 436 3.15 24.43 -14.46
C GLY A 436 3.47 22.98 -14.08
N MET A 437 3.00 22.02 -14.88
CA MET A 437 3.16 20.59 -14.66
C MET A 437 3.88 19.96 -15.85
N GLY A 438 4.98 19.26 -15.57
CA GLY A 438 5.67 18.40 -16.51
C GLY A 438 5.50 16.93 -16.19
N ARG A 439 6.26 16.09 -16.88
CA ARG A 439 6.30 14.66 -16.62
C ARG A 439 6.71 14.42 -15.16
N ASP A 440 6.00 13.53 -14.49
CA ASP A 440 6.22 13.12 -13.10
C ASP A 440 5.96 14.21 -12.04
N ASP A 441 5.63 15.44 -12.45
CA ASP A 441 5.24 16.49 -11.50
C ASP A 441 3.87 16.16 -10.88
N PRO A 442 3.63 16.49 -9.60
CA PRO A 442 2.35 16.27 -8.94
C PRO A 442 1.16 16.93 -9.66
N CYS A 443 0.09 16.18 -9.90
CA CYS A 443 -1.20 16.71 -10.38
C CYS A 443 -1.93 17.48 -9.26
N VAL A 444 -1.44 18.66 -8.92
CA VAL A 444 -1.96 19.49 -7.83
C VAL A 444 -2.04 20.96 -8.22
N ASN A 445 -3.17 21.60 -7.92
CA ASN A 445 -3.30 23.05 -8.02
C ASN A 445 -3.16 23.68 -6.63
N GLU A 446 -2.22 24.61 -6.48
CA GLU A 446 -2.13 25.49 -5.31
C GLU A 446 -3.26 26.54 -5.39
N LEU A 447 -4.18 26.52 -4.43
CA LEU A 447 -5.40 27.37 -4.43
C LEU A 447 -5.17 28.73 -3.76
N GLY A 448 -3.99 28.93 -3.15
CA GLY A 448 -3.63 30.13 -2.42
C GLY A 448 -3.79 29.99 -0.90
N ALA A 449 -3.79 31.13 -0.20
CA ALA A 449 -3.82 31.14 1.25
C ALA A 449 -4.67 32.29 1.82
N VAL A 450 -5.28 32.03 2.97
CA VAL A 450 -6.03 33.00 3.77
C VAL A 450 -5.12 33.49 4.89
N ILE A 451 -5.02 34.81 5.06
CA ILE A 451 -4.37 35.39 6.25
C ILE A 451 -5.24 35.04 7.44
N THR A 452 -4.69 34.54 8.54
CA THR A 452 -5.46 34.17 9.71
C THR A 452 -5.15 35.19 10.79
N CYS A 453 -5.97 36.24 10.85
CA CYS A 453 -5.86 37.28 11.87
C CYS A 453 -6.96 37.11 12.92
N GLN A 454 -6.79 37.77 14.06
CA GLN A 454 -7.83 37.81 15.08
C GLN A 454 -9.20 38.21 14.50
N ASP A 455 -10.25 37.58 15.02
CA ASP A 455 -11.65 37.71 14.67
C ASP A 455 -12.07 37.07 13.33
N ARG A 456 -11.11 36.51 12.58
CA ARG A 456 -11.40 35.83 11.33
C ARG A 456 -12.07 34.47 11.54
N CYS A 457 -13.21 34.29 10.89
CA CYS A 457 -13.91 33.03 10.70
C CYS A 457 -13.68 32.54 9.28
N ILE A 458 -13.30 31.26 9.11
CA ILE A 458 -13.10 30.62 7.80
C ILE A 458 -13.93 29.34 7.77
N ALA A 459 -14.58 29.05 6.65
CA ALA A 459 -15.17 27.73 6.38
C ALA A 459 -14.79 27.25 4.97
N PHE A 460 -14.48 25.96 4.84
CA PHE A 460 -14.04 25.35 3.59
C PHE A 460 -14.43 23.87 3.51
N PRO A 461 -14.56 23.30 2.29
CA PRO A 461 -14.86 21.89 2.13
C PRO A 461 -13.66 21.04 2.49
N ASN A 462 -13.89 19.85 3.04
CA ASN A 462 -12.82 18.93 3.44
C ASN A 462 -12.10 18.30 2.23
N THR A 463 -12.57 18.54 1.00
CA THR A 463 -11.91 18.18 -0.26
C THR A 463 -10.66 19.01 -0.57
N TYR A 464 -10.46 20.14 0.12
CA TYR A 464 -9.27 20.96 -0.02
C TYR A 464 -8.28 20.61 1.09
N GLN A 465 -7.09 20.18 0.70
CA GLN A 465 -6.01 19.92 1.64
C GLN A 465 -5.44 21.24 2.11
N HIS A 466 -5.20 21.38 3.41
CA HIS A 466 -4.72 22.61 4.01
C HIS A 466 -3.49 22.40 4.87
N ARG A 467 -2.75 23.49 5.09
CA ARG A 467 -1.69 23.57 6.10
C ARG A 467 -1.59 24.96 6.69
N VAL A 468 -1.15 25.01 7.94
CA VAL A 468 -0.78 26.25 8.60
C VAL A 468 0.64 26.64 8.17
N SER A 469 0.82 27.86 7.68
CA SER A 469 2.15 28.38 7.32
C SER A 469 3.01 28.68 8.56
N PRO A 470 4.35 28.68 8.43
CA PRO A 470 5.24 29.08 9.51
C PRO A 470 5.00 30.54 9.94
N PHE A 471 5.18 30.82 11.24
CA PHE A 471 5.19 32.18 11.79
C PHE A 471 6.07 32.24 13.04
N GLU A 472 6.52 33.44 13.41
CA GLU A 472 7.36 33.69 14.58
C GLU A 472 6.89 34.90 15.39
N LEU A 473 7.49 35.11 16.57
CA LEU A 473 7.23 36.31 17.38
C LEU A 473 7.57 37.60 16.63
N ALA A 474 6.67 38.59 16.69
CA ALA A 474 6.91 39.92 16.13
C ALA A 474 7.93 40.71 16.98
N ASP A 475 7.73 40.74 18.30
CA ASP A 475 8.69 41.19 19.31
C ASP A 475 9.28 39.95 20.02
N LYS A 476 10.50 39.58 19.63
CA LYS A 476 11.21 38.38 20.13
C LYS A 476 11.55 38.44 21.62
N SER A 477 11.35 39.58 22.29
CA SER A 477 11.58 39.74 23.73
C SER A 477 10.38 39.37 24.60
N LYS A 478 9.20 39.17 24.00
CA LYS A 478 7.94 38.88 24.70
C LYS A 478 7.33 37.58 24.17
N PRO A 479 6.57 36.84 24.99
CA PRO A 479 5.78 35.72 24.50
C PRO A 479 4.68 36.21 23.53
N GLY A 480 4.11 35.28 22.79
CA GLY A 480 3.01 35.51 21.87
C GLY A 480 2.18 34.25 21.66
N HIS A 481 0.98 34.38 21.09
CA HIS A 481 0.08 33.26 20.90
C HIS A 481 -0.84 33.41 19.69
N ARG A 482 -1.41 32.27 19.30
CA ARG A 482 -2.53 32.15 18.37
C ARG A 482 -3.53 31.14 18.92
N LYS A 483 -4.79 31.53 19.09
CA LYS A 483 -5.81 30.66 19.69
C LYS A 483 -6.99 30.45 18.75
N ILE A 484 -7.47 29.21 18.65
CA ILE A 484 -8.51 28.83 17.69
C ILE A 484 -9.63 27.97 18.28
N VAL A 485 -10.82 28.11 17.72
CA VAL A 485 -11.89 27.10 17.76
C VAL A 485 -12.01 26.51 16.37
N ALA A 486 -11.92 25.19 16.24
CA ALA A 486 -12.19 24.46 15.00
C ALA A 486 -13.45 23.59 15.16
N LEU A 487 -14.28 23.61 14.14
CA LEU A 487 -15.57 22.93 14.03
C LEU A 487 -15.54 22.06 12.78
N PHE A 488 -15.59 20.74 12.95
CA PHE A 488 -15.64 19.82 11.82
C PHE A 488 -17.07 19.29 11.67
N LEU A 489 -17.74 19.73 10.62
CA LEU A 489 -19.12 19.36 10.30
C LEU A 489 -19.12 18.02 9.56
N VAL A 490 -19.71 17.01 10.20
CA VAL A 490 -20.00 15.72 9.56
C VAL A 490 -21.07 15.94 8.49
N ASP A 491 -20.95 15.25 7.35
CA ASP A 491 -21.91 15.32 6.25
C ASP A 491 -23.34 15.09 6.76
N PRO A 492 -24.25 16.08 6.67
CA PRO A 492 -25.61 15.93 7.20
C PRO A 492 -26.46 14.88 6.46
N ALA A 493 -26.00 14.35 5.32
CA ALA A 493 -26.62 13.22 4.64
C ALA A 493 -26.16 11.85 5.19
N LEU A 494 -25.13 11.83 6.04
CA LEU A 494 -24.58 10.64 6.67
C LEU A 494 -24.76 10.70 8.18
N HIS A 495 -24.99 9.54 8.81
CA HIS A 495 -25.07 9.44 10.26
C HIS A 495 -23.88 8.65 10.80
N ARG A 496 -23.25 9.16 11.85
CA ARG A 496 -22.13 8.53 12.57
C ARG A 496 -22.47 8.40 14.07
N PRO A 497 -21.98 7.35 14.75
CA PRO A 497 -22.11 7.23 16.20
C PRO A 497 -21.60 8.50 16.92
N SER A 498 -22.43 9.08 17.79
CA SER A 498 -22.20 10.36 18.46
C SER A 498 -22.29 10.25 19.99
N THR A 499 -22.04 11.36 20.68
CA THR A 499 -22.23 11.49 22.13
C THR A 499 -23.67 11.28 22.60
N THR A 500 -24.65 11.19 21.69
CA THR A 500 -26.04 10.84 22.03
C THR A 500 -26.18 9.38 22.42
N ILE A 501 -25.44 8.48 21.75
CA ILE A 501 -25.49 7.02 22.01
C ILE A 501 -24.25 6.52 22.75
N VAL A 502 -23.14 7.23 22.69
CA VAL A 502 -21.93 6.94 23.47
C VAL A 502 -21.98 7.77 24.75
N PRO A 503 -22.03 7.17 25.96
CA PRO A 503 -21.98 7.92 27.22
C PRO A 503 -20.57 8.48 27.49
N PRO A 504 -20.43 9.47 28.40
CA PRO A 504 -19.14 10.01 28.77
C PRO A 504 -18.14 8.93 29.18
N GLN A 505 -16.99 8.92 28.51
CA GLN A 505 -15.96 7.90 28.70
C GLN A 505 -14.98 8.29 29.83
N GLN A 506 -14.97 9.54 30.29
CA GLN A 506 -14.06 10.06 31.31
C GLN A 506 -14.39 9.46 32.68
N LYS A 507 -13.50 8.63 33.24
CA LYS A 507 -13.70 7.99 34.55
C LYS A 507 -13.97 9.02 35.66
N GLU A 508 -13.25 10.13 35.64
CA GLU A 508 -13.32 11.19 36.64
C GLU A 508 -14.63 12.01 36.62
N TRP A 509 -15.41 11.97 35.53
CA TRP A 509 -16.69 12.70 35.46
C TRP A 509 -17.80 12.04 36.29
N ARG A 510 -17.61 10.77 36.69
CA ARG A 510 -18.61 10.00 37.44
C ARG A 510 -18.92 10.59 38.80
N ALA A 511 -17.89 11.02 39.53
CA ALA A 511 -18.05 11.63 40.84
C ALA A 511 -18.93 12.89 40.76
N SER A 512 -18.78 13.68 39.70
CA SER A 512 -19.63 14.84 39.38
C SER A 512 -21.08 14.41 39.12
N GLY A 513 -21.28 13.37 38.29
CA GLY A 513 -22.61 12.84 37.96
C GLY A 513 -23.36 12.27 39.17
N ILE A 514 -22.66 11.49 40.01
CA ILE A 514 -23.19 10.96 41.28
C ILE A 514 -23.56 12.11 42.21
N SER A 515 -22.68 13.11 42.33
CA SER A 515 -22.90 14.28 43.20
C SER A 515 -24.02 15.19 42.71
N ALA A 516 -24.28 15.24 41.41
CA ALA A 516 -25.34 16.03 40.80
C ALA A 516 -26.72 15.37 40.96
N ASN A 517 -26.78 14.04 41.12
CA ASN A 517 -28.02 13.31 41.37
C ASN A 517 -28.26 13.14 42.88
N PRO A 518 -29.31 13.77 43.47
CA PRO A 518 -29.52 13.72 44.93
C PRO A 518 -29.70 12.31 45.49
N VAL A 519 -30.26 11.38 44.72
CA VAL A 519 -30.50 10.00 45.13
C VAL A 519 -29.19 9.21 45.14
N LEU A 520 -28.42 9.30 44.05
CA LEU A 520 -27.10 8.64 43.97
C LEU A 520 -26.14 9.23 44.99
N LYS A 521 -26.11 10.56 45.17
CA LYS A 521 -25.30 11.22 46.21
C LYS A 521 -25.64 10.70 47.60
N ALA A 522 -26.92 10.59 47.95
CA ALA A 522 -27.34 10.09 49.26
C ALA A 522 -27.00 8.59 49.46
N ALA A 523 -26.98 7.80 48.38
CA ALA A 523 -26.57 6.40 48.42
C ALA A 523 -25.04 6.25 48.56
N PHE A 524 -24.27 6.94 47.72
CA PHE A 524 -22.81 6.89 47.73
C PHE A 524 -22.19 7.49 49.00
N ASN A 525 -22.81 8.51 49.61
CA ASN A 525 -22.37 9.04 50.90
C ASN A 525 -22.46 8.02 52.06
N LYS A 526 -23.16 6.89 51.88
CA LYS A 526 -23.24 5.81 52.88
C LYS A 526 -22.23 4.68 52.63
N LEU A 527 -21.51 4.71 51.51
CA LEU A 527 -20.52 3.70 51.16
C LEU A 527 -19.14 4.14 51.69
N SER A 528 -18.32 3.17 52.09
CA SER A 528 -16.92 3.46 52.44
C SER A 528 -16.09 3.72 51.17
N PRO A 529 -14.97 4.45 51.26
CA PRO A 529 -14.10 4.69 50.12
C PRO A 529 -13.68 3.40 49.40
N GLU A 530 -13.42 2.32 50.14
CA GLU A 530 -13.01 1.03 49.57
C GLU A 530 -14.12 0.38 48.73
N ILE A 531 -15.39 0.57 49.10
CA ILE A 531 -16.53 0.07 48.33
C ILE A 531 -16.71 0.92 47.06
N ILE A 532 -16.50 2.23 47.15
CA ILE A 532 -16.55 3.13 45.99
C ILE A 532 -15.44 2.77 45.00
N ASP A 533 -14.21 2.57 45.49
CA ASP A 533 -13.07 2.14 44.67
C ASP A 533 -13.31 0.76 44.03
N HIS A 534 -13.93 -0.17 44.78
CA HIS A 534 -14.29 -1.48 44.25
C HIS A 534 -15.37 -1.37 43.16
N ILE A 535 -16.41 -0.56 43.36
CA ILE A 535 -17.43 -0.27 42.33
C ILE A 535 -16.74 0.32 41.09
N ASP A 536 -15.86 1.31 41.25
CA ASP A 536 -15.13 1.93 40.14
C ASP A 536 -14.19 0.97 39.41
N SER A 537 -13.70 -0.07 40.09
CA SER A 537 -12.88 -1.13 39.49
C SER A 537 -13.68 -2.09 38.61
N MET A 538 -14.99 -2.21 38.83
CA MET A 538 -15.86 -3.19 38.15
C MET A 538 -16.59 -2.62 36.94
N ILE A 539 -16.59 -1.31 36.72
CA ILE A 539 -17.42 -0.73 35.67
C ILE A 539 -16.65 -0.59 34.36
N GLU A 540 -17.18 -1.23 33.32
CA GLU A 540 -16.70 -1.18 31.94
C GLU A 540 -17.12 0.12 31.22
N GLY A 541 -16.47 0.43 30.10
CA GLY A 541 -16.84 1.53 29.20
C GLY A 541 -16.30 2.92 29.56
N THR A 542 -15.66 3.09 30.72
CA THR A 542 -14.90 4.31 31.04
C THR A 542 -13.41 4.11 30.85
N MET A 543 -12.70 5.21 30.61
CA MET A 543 -11.25 5.26 30.46
C MET A 543 -10.62 6.25 31.42
N THR A 544 -9.42 5.91 31.88
CA THR A 544 -8.58 6.86 32.64
C THR A 544 -7.95 7.87 31.69
N ARG A 545 -7.50 9.02 32.22
CA ARG A 545 -6.76 10.02 31.44
C ARG A 545 -5.53 9.43 30.75
N ALA A 546 -4.73 8.65 31.47
CA ALA A 546 -3.52 8.00 30.92
C ALA A 546 -3.85 7.01 29.79
N GLU A 547 -4.95 6.26 29.92
CA GLU A 547 -5.42 5.35 28.87
C GLU A 547 -5.92 6.11 27.63
N ALA A 548 -6.67 7.21 27.83
CA ALA A 548 -7.08 8.09 26.73
C ALA A 548 -5.88 8.70 26.00
N GLU A 549 -4.84 9.08 26.74
CA GLU A 549 -3.59 9.60 26.18
C GLU A 549 -2.81 8.54 25.41
N ALA A 550 -2.79 7.29 25.87
CA ALA A 550 -2.21 6.17 25.14
C ALA A 550 -2.95 5.93 23.80
N TYR A 551 -4.29 5.87 23.82
CA TYR A 551 -5.08 5.77 22.59
C TYR A 551 -4.89 6.97 21.67
N ARG A 552 -4.73 8.18 22.22
CA ARG A 552 -4.41 9.36 21.42
C ARG A 552 -3.09 9.21 20.67
N LEU A 553 -2.05 8.66 21.31
CA LEU A 553 -0.76 8.43 20.65
C LEU A 553 -0.88 7.43 19.50
N GLU A 554 -1.57 6.32 19.73
CA GLU A 554 -1.85 5.32 18.69
C GLU A 554 -2.65 5.92 17.53
N LEU A 555 -3.72 6.67 17.83
CA LEU A 555 -4.53 7.37 16.83
C LEU A 555 -3.68 8.40 16.07
N MET A 556 -2.80 9.15 16.73
CA MET A 556 -1.91 10.10 16.06
C MET A 556 -0.91 9.43 15.13
N ASP A 557 -0.37 8.26 15.51
CA ASP A 557 0.51 7.48 14.64
C ASP A 557 -0.23 6.94 13.42
N GLU A 558 -1.46 6.44 13.62
CA GLU A 558 -2.36 6.05 12.53
C GLU A 558 -2.67 7.24 11.60
N ARG A 559 -3.02 8.41 12.15
CA ARG A 559 -3.31 9.63 11.37
C ARG A 559 -2.09 10.13 10.61
N LYS A 560 -0.89 10.05 11.20
CA LYS A 560 0.34 10.44 10.50
C LYS A 560 0.61 9.52 9.30
N ALA A 561 0.44 8.21 9.47
CA ALA A 561 0.59 7.26 8.38
C ALA A 561 -0.47 7.46 7.29
N PHE A 562 -1.72 7.70 7.69
CA PHE A 562 -2.80 8.05 6.78
C PHE A 562 -2.50 9.33 5.99
N VAL A 563 -2.12 10.42 6.65
CA VAL A 563 -1.83 11.70 5.98
C VAL A 563 -0.73 11.52 4.93
N ALA A 564 0.34 10.78 5.25
CA ALA A 564 1.41 10.51 4.29
C ALA A 564 0.92 9.72 3.07
N LYS A 565 0.16 8.64 3.29
CA LYS A 565 -0.41 7.81 2.21
C LYS A 565 -1.45 8.56 1.37
N ASN A 566 -2.30 9.34 2.02
CA ASN A 566 -3.32 10.15 1.36
C ASN A 566 -2.65 11.24 0.50
N ASP A 567 -1.59 11.87 1.00
CA ASP A 567 -0.81 12.83 0.23
C ASP A 567 -0.17 12.17 -0.99
N GLU A 568 0.53 11.05 -0.79
CA GLU A 568 1.18 10.27 -1.85
C GLU A 568 0.18 9.79 -2.92
N ALA A 569 -0.93 9.21 -2.50
CA ALA A 569 -1.88 8.55 -3.41
C ALA A 569 -2.77 9.53 -4.20
N PHE A 570 -3.13 10.68 -3.61
CA PHE A 570 -4.12 11.59 -4.18
C PHE A 570 -3.54 12.95 -4.58
N PHE A 571 -2.68 13.56 -3.77
CA PHE A 571 -2.20 14.94 -3.98
C PHE A 571 -0.84 15.00 -4.66
N MET A 572 -0.02 13.95 -4.53
CA MET A 572 1.32 13.84 -5.10
C MET A 572 1.37 12.83 -6.25
N ALA A 573 0.20 12.44 -6.77
CA ALA A 573 0.10 11.58 -7.94
C ALA A 573 0.79 12.24 -9.15
N PRO A 574 1.72 11.56 -9.82
CA PRO A 574 2.50 12.16 -10.91
C PRO A 574 1.65 12.40 -12.17
N PHE A 575 1.94 13.48 -12.90
CA PHE A 575 1.39 13.76 -14.21
C PHE A 575 2.09 12.92 -15.29
N ASP A 576 1.31 12.11 -16.00
CA ASP A 576 1.78 11.28 -17.11
C ASP A 576 1.45 11.93 -18.47
N ILE A 577 2.47 12.52 -19.09
CA ILE A 577 2.39 13.20 -20.40
C ILE A 577 2.42 12.23 -21.61
N HIS A 578 2.39 10.91 -21.39
CA HIS A 578 2.38 9.91 -22.47
C HIS A 578 0.97 9.38 -22.79
N SER A 579 -0.05 9.95 -22.16
CA SER A 579 -1.40 9.37 -22.06
C SER A 579 -2.47 10.01 -22.95
N SER A 580 -2.12 10.77 -23.99
CA SER A 580 -3.11 11.13 -25.03
C SER A 580 -3.33 9.95 -26.00
N THR A 581 -4.12 8.99 -25.50
CA THR A 581 -4.72 7.77 -26.10
C THR A 581 -3.87 6.48 -26.06
N PRO A 582 -4.54 5.31 -25.89
CA PRO A 582 -4.06 4.19 -25.08
C PRO A 582 -2.83 3.49 -25.64
N ARG A 583 -1.91 3.13 -24.73
CA ARG A 583 -0.76 2.22 -24.86
C ARG A 583 0.00 2.26 -26.20
N THR A 584 1.27 2.66 -26.13
CA THR A 584 2.35 1.99 -26.89
C THR A 584 3.64 1.97 -26.06
N ASP A 585 4.18 0.77 -25.84
CA ASP A 585 5.28 0.41 -24.94
C ASP A 585 6.72 0.76 -25.43
N GLY A 586 7.60 1.18 -24.49
CA GLY A 586 9.08 1.13 -24.57
C GLY A 586 9.75 2.51 -24.73
N ASP A 587 10.63 3.04 -23.86
CA ASP A 587 11.76 2.50 -23.07
C ASP A 587 12.22 3.57 -22.00
N PRO A 588 13.34 3.44 -21.25
CA PRO A 588 13.47 2.95 -19.87
C PRO A 588 13.54 4.03 -18.74
N ALA A 589 13.11 3.61 -17.54
CA ALA A 589 12.89 4.40 -16.31
C ALA A 589 14.14 4.70 -15.46
N MET A 590 14.15 5.86 -14.78
CA MET A 590 14.83 6.01 -13.48
C MET A 590 13.90 5.48 -12.38
N GLN A 591 14.34 4.44 -11.69
CA GLN A 591 13.53 3.51 -10.92
C GLN A 591 13.19 4.04 -9.52
N THR A 592 11.90 4.29 -9.25
CA THR A 592 11.36 4.19 -7.90
C THR A 592 11.49 2.74 -7.41
N PRO A 593 11.84 2.49 -6.13
CA PRO A 593 11.96 1.14 -5.61
C PRO A 593 10.61 0.44 -5.65
N TYR A 594 10.56 -0.74 -6.28
CA TYR A 594 9.35 -1.56 -6.27
C TYR A 594 8.94 -1.87 -4.82
N SER A 595 7.66 -1.63 -4.51
CA SER A 595 7.07 -1.72 -3.16
C SER A 595 5.79 -2.54 -3.09
N LYS A 596 5.37 -3.16 -4.20
CA LYS A 596 4.21 -4.06 -4.26
C LYS A 596 4.61 -5.49 -3.87
N PRO A 597 3.69 -6.32 -3.36
CA PRO A 597 3.91 -7.75 -3.21
C PRO A 597 4.16 -8.43 -4.56
N LEU A 598 5.04 -9.42 -4.59
CA LEU A 598 5.37 -10.21 -5.77
C LEU A 598 4.35 -11.35 -5.99
N PRO A 599 4.25 -11.87 -7.23
CA PRO A 599 3.47 -13.07 -7.51
C PRO A 599 3.87 -14.23 -6.60
N ASN A 600 2.88 -14.96 -6.08
CA ASN A 600 3.10 -16.09 -5.18
C ASN A 600 2.61 -17.42 -5.80
N ALA A 601 2.98 -18.54 -5.16
CA ALA A 601 2.78 -19.88 -5.68
C ALA A 601 1.44 -20.53 -5.26
N PHE A 602 0.51 -19.71 -4.79
CA PHE A 602 -0.74 -20.13 -4.19
C PHE A 602 -1.88 -19.55 -5.03
N GLY A 603 -3.02 -20.26 -5.16
CA GLY A 603 -4.14 -19.87 -6.04
C GLY A 603 -4.68 -18.45 -5.80
N PHE A 604 -5.52 -17.94 -6.71
CA PHE A 604 -6.08 -16.58 -6.85
C PHE A 604 -5.50 -15.53 -5.87
N ASN A 605 -4.85 -14.50 -6.43
CA ASN A 605 -4.36 -13.38 -5.63
C ASN A 605 -5.54 -12.74 -4.85
N ASP A 606 -5.28 -11.94 -3.83
CA ASP A 606 -6.29 -11.29 -2.96
C ASP A 606 -7.25 -10.32 -3.71
N PHE A 607 -7.23 -10.35 -5.06
CA PHE A 607 -7.97 -9.52 -6.00
C PHE A 607 -8.98 -10.30 -6.87
N ASP A 608 -9.21 -11.59 -6.62
CA ASP A 608 -10.15 -12.43 -7.42
C ASP A 608 -9.88 -12.42 -8.94
N GLU A 609 -8.72 -11.93 -9.38
CA GLU A 609 -8.26 -12.01 -10.76
C GLU A 609 -7.50 -13.33 -10.95
N ASP A 610 -7.80 -14.02 -12.06
CA ASP A 610 -7.04 -15.17 -12.55
C ASP A 610 -5.55 -14.84 -12.45
N PRO A 611 -4.73 -15.60 -11.70
CA PRO A 611 -3.30 -15.31 -11.63
C PRO A 611 -2.77 -15.15 -13.05
N GLU A 612 -1.90 -14.17 -13.30
CA GLU A 612 -1.13 -14.06 -14.54
C GLU A 612 -0.21 -15.29 -14.69
N MET A 613 -0.79 -16.49 -14.83
CA MET A 613 -0.06 -17.73 -15.04
C MET A 613 0.65 -17.62 -16.38
N PRO A 614 1.89 -18.11 -16.47
CA PRO A 614 2.60 -18.12 -17.74
C PRO A 614 1.87 -18.99 -18.75
N TYR A 615 1.86 -18.59 -20.01
CA TYR A 615 1.37 -19.44 -21.11
C TYR A 615 2.22 -20.69 -21.28
N ALA A 616 1.57 -21.80 -21.65
CA ALA A 616 2.25 -23.06 -21.96
C ALA A 616 3.30 -22.88 -23.07
N LYS A 617 4.55 -23.26 -22.78
CA LYS A 617 5.63 -23.26 -23.80
C LYS A 617 5.57 -24.51 -24.66
N THR A 618 5.83 -24.36 -25.95
CA THR A 618 5.92 -25.48 -26.89
C THR A 618 7.09 -26.40 -26.54
N LEU A 619 7.02 -27.68 -26.93
CA LEU A 619 8.09 -28.67 -26.73
C LEU A 619 9.40 -28.23 -27.38
N VAL A 620 9.33 -27.59 -28.55
CA VAL A 620 10.52 -27.06 -29.22
C VAL A 620 11.13 -25.91 -28.43
N GLU A 621 10.33 -25.02 -27.84
CA GLU A 621 10.85 -23.94 -26.99
C GLU A 621 11.48 -24.46 -25.69
N LEU A 622 10.92 -25.52 -25.10
CA LEU A 622 11.53 -26.21 -23.96
C LEU A 622 12.86 -26.87 -24.33
N GLU A 623 12.95 -27.52 -25.50
CA GLU A 623 14.21 -28.09 -26.00
C GLU A 623 15.24 -27.02 -26.37
N MET A 624 14.82 -25.86 -26.90
CA MET A 624 15.69 -24.70 -27.11
C MET A 624 16.28 -24.22 -25.78
N THR A 625 15.43 -24.09 -24.75
CA THR A 625 15.86 -23.70 -23.40
C THR A 625 16.84 -24.70 -22.80
N ARG A 626 16.57 -25.99 -23.00
CA ARG A 626 17.46 -27.08 -22.58
C ARG A 626 18.82 -26.98 -23.27
N LEU A 627 18.86 -26.85 -24.59
CA LEU A 627 20.10 -26.72 -25.36
C LEU A 627 20.92 -25.51 -24.88
N SER A 628 20.26 -24.36 -24.70
CA SER A 628 20.86 -23.15 -24.15
C SER A 628 21.52 -23.43 -22.80
N SER A 629 20.78 -24.06 -21.87
CA SER A 629 21.32 -24.42 -20.56
C SER A 629 22.48 -25.42 -20.62
N GLU A 630 22.46 -26.38 -21.55
CA GLU A 630 23.53 -27.38 -21.70
C GLU A 630 24.81 -26.75 -22.24
N ILE A 631 24.70 -25.76 -23.15
CA ILE A 631 25.85 -24.97 -23.61
C ILE A 631 26.38 -24.09 -22.46
N ARG A 632 25.49 -23.43 -21.71
CA ARG A 632 25.85 -22.59 -20.56
C ARG A 632 26.46 -23.35 -19.37
N ARG A 633 26.40 -24.68 -19.37
CA ARG A 633 27.14 -25.52 -18.40
C ARG A 633 28.59 -25.78 -18.81
N LYS A 634 28.98 -25.50 -20.05
CA LYS A 634 30.37 -25.73 -20.50
C LYS A 634 31.30 -24.72 -19.80
N PRO A 635 32.53 -25.12 -19.42
CA PRO A 635 33.47 -24.19 -18.80
C PRO A 635 33.76 -22.97 -19.69
N SER A 636 33.71 -21.78 -19.11
CA SER A 636 33.95 -20.50 -19.79
C SER A 636 33.06 -20.26 -21.02
N TRP A 637 31.83 -20.77 -20.99
CA TRP A 637 30.89 -20.65 -22.12
C TRP A 637 30.66 -19.20 -22.55
N TRP A 638 30.61 -18.25 -21.61
CA TRP A 638 30.37 -16.82 -21.86
C TRP A 638 31.49 -16.11 -22.64
N ILE A 639 32.70 -16.69 -22.64
CA ILE A 639 33.81 -16.25 -23.49
C ILE A 639 33.74 -16.96 -24.83
N LYS A 640 33.50 -18.27 -24.79
CA LYS A 640 33.48 -19.16 -25.95
C LYS A 640 32.32 -18.88 -26.91
N CYS A 641 31.19 -18.36 -26.43
CA CYS A 641 30.07 -17.98 -27.27
C CYS A 641 30.38 -16.79 -28.19
N ARG A 642 31.52 -16.09 -28.00
CA ARG A 642 31.99 -15.01 -28.86
C ARG A 642 33.04 -15.47 -29.89
N ASP A 643 33.41 -16.75 -29.86
CA ASP A 643 34.35 -17.37 -30.80
C ASP A 643 33.56 -18.10 -31.89
N GLN A 644 33.71 -17.66 -33.15
CA GLN A 644 32.95 -18.19 -34.28
C GLN A 644 33.28 -19.66 -34.59
N ASP A 645 34.52 -20.11 -34.41
CA ASP A 645 34.90 -21.51 -34.65
C ASP A 645 34.25 -22.43 -33.61
N ILE A 646 34.13 -21.94 -32.37
CA ILE A 646 33.46 -22.68 -31.30
C ILE A 646 31.95 -22.69 -31.51
N LEU A 647 31.34 -21.57 -31.92
CA LEU A 647 29.92 -21.50 -32.24
C LEU A 647 29.56 -22.46 -33.37
N GLU A 648 30.35 -22.52 -34.45
CA GLU A 648 30.08 -23.45 -35.57
C GLU A 648 30.21 -24.92 -35.15
N LYS A 649 31.15 -25.21 -34.24
CA LYS A 649 31.25 -26.53 -33.63
C LYS A 649 30.03 -26.87 -32.78
N TRP A 650 29.58 -25.95 -31.93
CA TRP A 650 28.36 -26.15 -31.12
C TRP A 650 27.11 -26.26 -31.99
N ARG A 651 27.02 -25.50 -33.08
CA ARG A 651 25.97 -25.60 -34.09
C ARG A 651 25.90 -27.01 -34.68
N THR A 652 27.05 -27.54 -35.12
CA THR A 652 27.15 -28.89 -35.69
C THR A 652 26.78 -29.96 -34.65
N GLU A 653 27.27 -29.85 -33.42
CA GLU A 653 26.94 -30.76 -32.31
C GLU A 653 25.43 -30.73 -32.01
N ALA A 654 24.83 -29.54 -31.92
CA ALA A 654 23.43 -29.34 -31.61
C ALA A 654 22.52 -29.94 -32.69
N ILE A 655 22.81 -29.69 -33.97
CA ILE A 655 22.06 -30.26 -35.11
C ILE A 655 22.17 -31.79 -35.13
N ALA A 656 23.36 -32.33 -34.84
CA ALA A 656 23.56 -33.78 -34.82
C ALA A 656 22.83 -34.49 -33.66
N GLN A 657 22.60 -33.77 -32.55
CA GLN A 657 21.94 -34.30 -31.34
C GLN A 657 20.44 -33.98 -31.29
N ALA A 658 19.94 -33.14 -32.20
CA ALA A 658 18.58 -32.64 -32.26
C ALA A 658 17.54 -33.72 -32.61
N LYS A 659 16.54 -33.91 -31.74
CA LYS A 659 15.31 -34.67 -32.09
C LYS A 659 14.20 -33.80 -32.68
N LEU A 660 14.01 -32.61 -32.12
CA LEU A 660 13.00 -31.63 -32.54
C LEU A 660 13.61 -30.34 -33.12
N MET A 661 14.93 -30.17 -33.01
CA MET A 661 15.64 -28.95 -33.41
C MET A 661 16.03 -28.98 -34.90
N LYS A 662 15.97 -27.81 -35.54
CA LYS A 662 16.33 -27.52 -36.93
C LYS A 662 17.25 -26.30 -36.92
N GLU A 663 17.91 -26.02 -38.03
CA GLU A 663 18.86 -24.92 -38.14
C GLU A 663 18.37 -23.59 -37.55
N PRO A 664 17.16 -23.08 -37.85
CA PRO A 664 16.69 -21.80 -37.29
C PRO A 664 16.58 -21.79 -35.76
N TYR A 665 16.17 -22.91 -35.15
CA TYR A 665 16.07 -23.03 -33.69
C TYR A 665 17.44 -23.05 -33.04
N VAL A 666 18.40 -23.79 -33.63
CA VAL A 666 19.79 -23.83 -33.13
C VAL A 666 20.43 -22.45 -33.27
N ASP A 667 20.22 -21.78 -34.40
CA ASP A 667 20.75 -20.44 -34.67
C ASP A 667 20.19 -19.41 -33.69
N TYR A 668 18.90 -19.51 -33.34
CA TYR A 668 18.31 -18.69 -32.28
C TYR A 668 19.00 -18.93 -30.94
N VAL A 669 19.14 -20.21 -30.53
CA VAL A 669 19.77 -20.58 -29.26
C VAL A 669 21.21 -20.08 -29.19
N LEU A 670 21.99 -20.18 -30.27
CA LEU A 670 23.37 -19.69 -30.29
C LEU A 670 23.45 -18.16 -30.18
N LYS A 671 22.49 -17.43 -30.76
CA LYS A 671 22.41 -15.97 -30.68
C LYS A 671 22.05 -15.48 -29.26
N GLU A 672 21.09 -16.12 -28.58
CA GLU A 672 20.69 -15.71 -27.22
C GLU A 672 21.80 -15.91 -26.17
N LEU A 673 22.80 -16.76 -26.45
CA LEU A 673 23.93 -16.96 -25.53
C LEU A 673 24.68 -15.66 -25.24
N ASP A 674 24.79 -14.73 -26.20
CA ASP A 674 25.44 -13.44 -25.94
C ASP A 674 24.64 -12.62 -24.90
N GLY A 675 23.30 -12.64 -24.98
CA GLY A 675 22.45 -11.97 -23.99
C GLY A 675 22.61 -12.54 -22.58
N TYR A 676 22.64 -13.88 -22.45
CA TYR A 676 22.94 -14.50 -21.16
C TYR A 676 24.38 -14.21 -20.68
N ALA A 677 25.35 -14.09 -21.59
CA ALA A 677 26.72 -13.73 -21.25
C ALA A 677 26.80 -12.29 -20.71
N ASN A 678 25.97 -11.38 -21.22
CA ASN A 678 25.86 -10.00 -20.76
C ASN A 678 25.16 -9.86 -19.39
N LEU A 679 24.23 -10.77 -19.08
CA LEU A 679 23.58 -10.84 -17.75
C LEU A 679 24.50 -11.36 -16.64
N ARG A 680 25.62 -12.00 -17.01
CA ARG A 680 26.55 -12.59 -16.06
C ARG A 680 27.32 -11.52 -15.29
N ASP A 681 27.36 -11.68 -13.97
CA ASP A 681 28.09 -10.79 -13.08
C ASP A 681 29.49 -11.35 -12.78
N GLU A 682 30.54 -10.63 -13.16
CA GLU A 682 31.90 -11.12 -12.95
C GLU A 682 32.30 -11.18 -11.48
N THR A 683 31.82 -10.21 -10.68
CA THR A 683 32.20 -10.00 -9.27
C THR A 683 31.66 -11.12 -8.39
N SER A 684 30.35 -11.32 -8.41
CA SER A 684 29.63 -12.36 -7.65
C SER A 684 29.66 -13.72 -8.34
N GLY A 685 29.93 -13.76 -9.65
CA GLY A 685 29.78 -14.95 -10.48
C GLY A 685 28.33 -15.36 -10.73
N ALA A 686 27.36 -14.49 -10.43
CA ALA A 686 25.95 -14.75 -10.67
C ALA A 686 25.68 -14.90 -12.18
N GLU A 687 24.99 -15.98 -12.55
CA GLU A 687 24.54 -16.24 -13.91
C GLU A 687 23.18 -16.96 -13.89
N VAL A 688 22.39 -16.81 -14.96
CA VAL A 688 21.16 -17.58 -15.14
C VAL A 688 21.51 -19.07 -15.24
N SER A 689 20.70 -19.92 -14.61
CA SER A 689 20.92 -21.37 -14.53
C SER A 689 20.12 -22.12 -15.59
N CYS A 690 19.41 -23.20 -15.23
CA CYS A 690 18.70 -24.05 -16.20
C CYS A 690 17.48 -23.41 -16.86
N TYR A 691 16.91 -22.37 -16.25
CA TYR A 691 15.75 -21.65 -16.74
C TYR A 691 15.80 -20.19 -16.27
N ASP A 692 15.08 -19.30 -16.95
CA ASP A 692 14.98 -17.89 -16.57
C ASP A 692 14.39 -17.73 -15.16
N ARG A 693 14.80 -16.66 -14.46
CA ARG A 693 14.55 -16.41 -13.02
C ARG A 693 15.25 -17.36 -12.04
N ILE A 694 15.93 -18.41 -12.52
CA ILE A 694 16.77 -19.27 -11.68
C ILE A 694 18.21 -18.81 -11.83
N TRP A 695 18.80 -18.28 -10.76
CA TRP A 695 20.17 -17.77 -10.75
C TRP A 695 21.08 -18.69 -9.95
N GLN A 696 22.34 -18.81 -10.39
CA GLN A 696 23.36 -19.58 -9.69
C GLN A 696 24.68 -18.83 -9.58
N SER A 697 25.53 -19.24 -8.65
CA SER A 697 26.95 -18.85 -8.59
C SER A 697 27.77 -19.92 -7.89
N ASP A 698 28.94 -20.23 -8.44
CA ASP A 698 29.91 -21.18 -7.86
C ASP A 698 31.06 -20.46 -7.12
N ARG A 699 30.98 -19.12 -6.96
CA ARG A 699 32.03 -18.31 -6.31
C ARG A 699 31.51 -17.30 -5.30
N LEU A 700 30.20 -17.33 -5.02
CA LEU A 700 29.55 -16.35 -4.15
C LEU A 700 30.12 -16.39 -2.72
N ILE A 701 30.51 -17.58 -2.25
CA ILE A 701 30.95 -17.82 -0.88
C ILE A 701 32.47 -17.91 -0.83
N SER A 702 33.08 -17.09 0.02
CA SER A 702 34.53 -17.14 0.24
C SER A 702 34.94 -18.42 0.98
N ALA A 703 36.16 -18.91 0.71
CA ALA A 703 36.70 -20.08 1.42
C ALA A 703 36.70 -19.89 2.95
N ALA A 704 37.01 -18.68 3.43
CA ALA A 704 37.00 -18.36 4.85
C ALA A 704 35.59 -18.44 5.47
N LEU A 705 34.57 -17.95 4.76
CA LEU A 705 33.18 -18.05 5.19
C LEU A 705 32.72 -19.52 5.22
N LYS A 706 33.03 -20.30 4.18
CA LYS A 706 32.75 -21.73 4.11
C LYS A 706 33.36 -22.48 5.29
N GLU A 707 34.64 -22.24 5.61
CA GLU A 707 35.31 -22.88 6.74
C GLU A 707 34.63 -22.57 8.07
N ARG A 708 34.23 -21.32 8.30
CA ARG A 708 33.47 -20.91 9.50
C ARG A 708 32.10 -21.58 9.57
N LEU A 709 31.39 -21.66 8.44
CA LEU A 709 30.09 -22.33 8.35
C LEU A 709 30.23 -23.82 8.67
N ILE A 710 31.20 -24.53 8.06
CA ILE A 710 31.47 -25.94 8.34
C ILE A 710 31.84 -26.15 9.81
N ALA A 711 32.73 -25.32 10.36
CA ALA A 711 33.13 -25.41 11.76
C ALA A 711 31.97 -25.17 12.73
N GLY A 712 31.06 -24.26 12.39
CA GLY A 712 29.83 -24.00 13.14
C GLY A 712 28.84 -25.16 13.04
N ALA A 713 28.52 -25.61 11.83
CA ALA A 713 27.60 -26.72 11.56
C ALA A 713 28.06 -28.03 12.21
N ARG A 714 29.38 -28.30 12.22
CA ARG A 714 29.96 -29.46 12.92
C ARG A 714 29.61 -29.52 14.40
N LYS A 715 29.37 -28.40 15.07
CA LYS A 715 28.95 -28.40 16.48
C LYS A 715 27.53 -28.93 16.67
N LEU A 716 26.67 -28.72 15.68
CA LEU A 716 25.30 -29.25 15.65
C LEU A 716 25.28 -30.70 15.17
N GLU A 717 26.16 -31.04 14.21
CA GLU A 717 26.28 -32.38 13.62
C GLU A 717 26.94 -33.40 14.57
N ASN A 718 28.00 -32.99 15.28
CA ASN A 718 28.79 -33.85 16.17
C ASN A 718 28.22 -33.91 17.59
N VAL A 719 26.93 -34.22 17.69
CA VAL A 719 26.26 -34.55 18.94
C VAL A 719 26.10 -36.07 19.06
N SER A 720 25.79 -36.55 20.27
CA SER A 720 25.47 -37.97 20.47
C SER A 720 24.24 -38.40 19.68
N GLU A 721 24.14 -39.68 19.32
CA GLU A 721 23.07 -40.19 18.44
C GLU A 721 21.66 -39.87 18.95
N GLU A 722 21.45 -39.90 20.27
CA GLU A 722 20.18 -39.56 20.91
C GLU A 722 19.82 -38.07 20.82
N LYS A 723 20.79 -37.21 20.50
CA LYS A 723 20.60 -35.77 20.29
C LYS A 723 20.52 -35.37 18.82
N LYS A 724 20.79 -36.29 17.90
CA LYS A 724 20.68 -36.04 16.46
C LYS A 724 19.21 -35.91 16.06
N ASP A 725 18.89 -34.82 15.40
CA ASP A 725 17.54 -34.55 14.92
C ASP A 725 17.33 -35.13 13.51
N TRP A 726 17.08 -36.43 13.45
CA TRP A 726 16.74 -37.08 12.20
C TRP A 726 15.35 -36.64 11.74
N HIS A 727 15.26 -36.12 10.51
CA HIS A 727 14.00 -35.68 9.93
C HIS A 727 12.96 -36.81 9.99
N PRO A 728 11.73 -36.55 10.45
CA PRO A 728 10.72 -37.58 10.58
C PRO A 728 10.47 -38.32 9.26
N ARG A 729 10.31 -39.64 9.32
CA ARG A 729 10.00 -40.50 8.16
C ARG A 729 11.11 -40.53 7.08
N SER A 730 12.32 -40.04 7.36
CA SER A 730 13.47 -40.07 6.43
C SER A 730 14.35 -41.32 6.49
N ASN A 731 14.00 -42.31 7.33
CA ASN A 731 14.83 -43.49 7.59
C ASN A 731 16.29 -43.16 7.99
N LYS A 732 16.48 -42.11 8.80
CA LYS A 732 17.81 -41.60 9.22
C LYS A 732 18.73 -41.25 8.04
N GLN A 733 18.17 -40.74 6.95
CA GLN A 733 18.96 -40.21 5.83
C GLN A 733 19.06 -38.69 5.85
N VAL A 734 18.06 -37.99 6.38
CA VAL A 734 18.04 -36.52 6.43
C VAL A 734 18.23 -36.09 7.88
N LEU A 735 19.35 -35.43 8.16
CA LEU A 735 19.70 -34.87 9.47
C LEU A 735 19.44 -33.37 9.45
N ASP A 736 18.51 -32.93 10.28
CA ASP A 736 18.17 -31.52 10.46
C ASP A 736 19.12 -30.89 11.49
N LEU A 737 19.87 -29.86 11.12
CA LEU A 737 20.74 -29.13 12.06
C LEU A 737 20.04 -27.87 12.58
N VAL A 738 19.40 -27.13 11.68
CA VAL A 738 18.51 -26.00 11.98
C VAL A 738 17.30 -26.20 11.08
N HIS A 739 16.12 -26.43 11.65
CA HIS A 739 14.91 -26.65 10.87
C HIS A 739 13.78 -25.73 11.31
N PRO A 740 13.13 -24.99 10.38
CA PRO A 740 12.11 -23.99 10.72
C PRO A 740 10.80 -24.60 11.22
N SER A 741 10.55 -25.89 10.94
CA SER A 741 9.40 -26.62 11.50
C SER A 741 9.59 -27.05 12.94
N LEU A 742 10.77 -26.82 13.52
CA LEU A 742 11.03 -27.09 14.93
C LEU A 742 11.02 -25.76 15.70
N TYR A 743 10.26 -25.71 16.79
CA TYR A 743 9.87 -24.48 17.46
C TYR A 743 9.17 -23.47 16.52
N PRO A 744 8.15 -23.90 15.73
CA PRO A 744 7.38 -22.96 14.91
C PRO A 744 6.58 -22.01 15.81
N LEU A 745 6.06 -20.94 15.23
CA LEU A 745 4.98 -20.19 15.85
C LEU A 745 3.73 -21.07 15.82
N VAL A 746 3.08 -21.21 16.98
CA VAL A 746 1.82 -21.94 17.14
C VAL A 746 0.74 -20.93 17.54
N TYR A 747 -0.20 -20.62 16.63
CA TYR A 747 -1.21 -19.59 16.88
C TYR A 747 -2.06 -19.95 18.11
N GLY A 748 -2.39 -18.94 18.91
CA GLY A 748 -3.07 -19.11 20.20
C GLY A 748 -2.20 -19.67 21.33
N ARG A 749 -1.00 -20.21 21.04
CA ARG A 749 -0.06 -20.74 22.06
C ARG A 749 1.16 -19.85 22.24
N THR A 750 1.83 -19.49 21.15
CA THR A 750 3.07 -18.71 21.16
C THR A 750 2.80 -17.30 21.66
N LEU A 751 3.63 -16.86 22.63
CA LEU A 751 3.60 -15.51 23.15
C LEU A 751 4.43 -14.58 22.26
N SER A 752 3.99 -13.33 22.12
CA SER A 752 4.75 -12.27 21.46
C SER A 752 4.71 -10.98 22.28
N TYR A 753 5.73 -10.14 22.07
CA TYR A 753 5.66 -8.74 22.45
C TYR A 753 4.67 -8.01 21.54
N PRO A 754 4.00 -6.95 22.03
CA PRO A 754 3.24 -6.04 21.16
C PRO A 754 4.17 -5.45 20.09
N GLU A 755 3.71 -5.35 18.85
CA GLU A 755 4.53 -4.84 17.72
C GLU A 755 5.01 -3.40 17.95
N ASP A 756 4.27 -2.60 18.74
CA ASP A 756 4.58 -1.21 19.06
C ASP A 756 5.50 -1.02 20.30
N SER A 757 5.92 -2.12 20.95
CA SER A 757 6.71 -2.09 22.19
C SER A 757 8.20 -1.94 21.92
N ASN A 758 8.74 -0.73 22.07
CA ASN A 758 10.19 -0.47 21.91
C ASN A 758 11.06 -1.11 22.99
N ASP A 759 10.53 -1.40 24.18
CA ASP A 759 11.34 -1.78 25.35
C ASP A 759 11.43 -3.28 25.63
N ARG A 760 10.80 -4.16 24.80
CA ARG A 760 10.77 -5.62 25.02
C ARG A 760 10.53 -5.99 26.49
N ASP A 761 9.70 -5.19 27.17
CA ASP A 761 9.47 -5.33 28.61
C ASP A 761 8.85 -6.71 28.87
N PRO A 762 9.49 -7.59 29.67
CA PRO A 762 8.94 -8.89 30.01
C PRO A 762 7.51 -8.83 30.57
N ALA A 763 7.09 -7.72 31.19
CA ALA A 763 5.72 -7.53 31.68
C ALA A 763 4.68 -7.37 30.56
N THR A 764 5.11 -7.03 29.34
CA THR A 764 4.24 -6.86 28.16
C THR A 764 4.10 -8.13 27.32
N LEU A 765 4.86 -9.19 27.64
CA LEU A 765 4.79 -10.49 26.97
C LEU A 765 3.50 -11.23 27.35
N ALA A 766 2.40 -10.93 26.67
CA ALA A 766 1.10 -11.53 26.94
C ALA A 766 0.25 -11.78 25.69
N ALA A 767 0.61 -11.19 24.54
CA ALA A 767 -0.15 -11.34 23.31
C ALA A 767 0.02 -12.76 22.74
N ARG A 768 -1.10 -13.42 22.45
CA ARG A 768 -1.12 -14.69 21.71
C ARG A 768 -1.43 -14.36 20.25
N LEU A 769 -0.46 -14.63 19.38
CA LEU A 769 -0.61 -14.36 17.95
C LEU A 769 -1.79 -15.17 17.40
N LYS A 770 -2.57 -14.53 16.54
CA LYS A 770 -3.71 -15.12 15.84
C LYS A 770 -3.34 -15.37 14.38
N PRO A 771 -3.93 -16.39 13.74
CA PRO A 771 -3.70 -16.59 12.32
C PRO A 771 -4.25 -15.40 11.53
N PRO A 772 -3.68 -15.10 10.34
CA PRO A 772 -4.23 -14.07 9.47
C PRO A 772 -5.68 -14.41 9.07
N PRO A 773 -6.54 -13.39 8.86
CA PRO A 773 -7.92 -13.61 8.41
C PRO A 773 -7.91 -14.27 7.04
N SER A 774 -8.84 -15.21 6.82
CA SER A 774 -8.97 -15.83 5.50
C SER A 774 -9.55 -14.82 4.50
N PRO A 775 -8.97 -14.67 3.29
CA PRO A 775 -9.55 -13.84 2.25
C PRO A 775 -10.87 -14.38 1.69
N TYR A 776 -11.20 -15.67 1.91
CA TYR A 776 -12.41 -16.29 1.37
C TYR A 776 -13.62 -16.16 2.30
N SER A 777 -14.58 -15.33 1.90
CA SER A 777 -15.86 -15.15 2.60
C SER A 777 -16.91 -16.18 2.17
N GLY A 778 -16.64 -17.48 2.39
CA GLY A 778 -17.67 -18.50 2.11
C GLY A 778 -17.22 -19.95 2.16
N GLY A 779 -17.13 -20.54 3.36
CA GLY A 779 -17.38 -21.97 3.62
C GLY A 779 -16.49 -23.06 2.97
N GLU A 780 -15.83 -22.81 1.85
CA GLU A 780 -14.81 -23.68 1.27
C GLU A 780 -13.46 -23.32 1.88
N LYS A 781 -12.82 -24.33 2.46
CA LYS A 781 -11.69 -24.17 3.36
C LYS A 781 -10.51 -23.52 2.64
N ASP A 782 -10.03 -22.42 3.17
CA ASP A 782 -8.77 -21.78 2.78
C ASP A 782 -7.58 -22.67 3.17
N TYR A 783 -7.25 -23.61 2.28
CA TYR A 783 -6.17 -24.57 2.51
C TYR A 783 -4.77 -23.98 2.29
N PHE A 784 -4.66 -22.75 1.77
CA PHE A 784 -3.39 -22.10 1.46
C PHE A 784 -2.80 -21.33 2.66
N VAL A 785 -3.60 -21.09 3.70
CA VAL A 785 -3.20 -20.43 4.95
C VAL A 785 -3.25 -21.45 6.09
N SER A 786 -2.17 -21.54 6.88
CA SER A 786 -2.24 -22.30 8.13
C SER A 786 -2.93 -21.49 9.22
N HIS A 787 -3.98 -22.04 9.81
CA HIS A 787 -4.61 -21.45 10.99
C HIS A 787 -3.95 -21.86 12.31
N ARG A 788 -2.94 -22.74 12.26
CA ARG A 788 -2.33 -23.32 13.46
C ARG A 788 -0.85 -23.00 13.60
N PHE A 789 -0.12 -22.89 12.49
CA PHE A 789 1.33 -22.80 12.49
C PHE A 789 1.86 -21.73 11.54
N GLN A 790 3.04 -21.20 11.85
CA GLN A 790 3.83 -20.39 10.92
C GLN A 790 5.31 -20.69 11.17
N TRP A 791 6.12 -20.81 10.12
CA TRP A 791 7.56 -20.72 10.29
C TRP A 791 7.94 -19.31 10.77
N LEU A 792 8.86 -19.26 11.73
CA LEU A 792 9.26 -18.00 12.36
C LEU A 792 10.49 -17.43 11.64
N PRO A 793 10.36 -16.36 10.83
CA PRO A 793 11.49 -15.70 10.18
C PRO A 793 12.32 -14.90 11.19
N THR A 794 13.53 -14.56 10.79
CA THR A 794 14.42 -13.64 11.51
C THR A 794 14.61 -12.37 10.71
N ASP A 795 14.51 -11.22 11.36
CA ASP A 795 14.76 -9.93 10.73
C ASP A 795 16.26 -9.68 10.60
N PHE A 796 16.69 -9.24 9.43
CA PHE A 796 18.06 -8.89 9.09
C PHE A 796 18.11 -7.46 8.56
N LYS A 797 18.93 -6.61 9.16
CA LYS A 797 19.22 -5.26 8.65
C LYS A 797 20.30 -5.36 7.58
N VAL A 798 19.99 -4.87 6.39
CA VAL A 798 20.91 -4.76 5.27
C VAL A 798 21.47 -3.34 5.23
N SER A 799 22.79 -3.19 5.09
CA SER A 799 23.40 -1.88 4.90
C SER A 799 22.93 -1.22 3.60
N GLU A 800 23.05 0.11 3.51
CA GLU A 800 22.69 0.88 2.30
C GLU A 800 23.37 0.34 1.03
N ASP A 801 24.62 -0.14 1.15
CA ASP A 801 25.38 -0.69 0.03
C ASP A 801 25.09 -2.17 -0.27
N GLY A 802 24.19 -2.81 0.48
CA GLY A 802 23.83 -4.22 0.33
C GLY A 802 24.89 -5.23 0.78
N ARG A 803 26.05 -4.78 1.32
CA ARG A 803 27.21 -5.66 1.57
C ARG A 803 27.27 -6.25 2.98
N SER A 804 26.72 -5.55 3.96
CA SER A 804 26.75 -5.95 5.37
C SER A 804 25.34 -6.27 5.84
N VAL A 805 25.18 -7.41 6.50
CA VAL A 805 23.89 -7.86 7.01
C VAL A 805 24.03 -8.24 8.47
N LYS A 806 23.07 -7.84 9.30
CA LYS A 806 23.02 -8.18 10.74
C LYS A 806 21.64 -8.63 11.17
N SER A 807 21.59 -9.75 11.88
CA SER A 807 20.36 -10.22 12.51
C SER A 807 19.94 -9.27 13.62
N VAL A 808 18.64 -8.94 13.68
CA VAL A 808 18.06 -8.05 14.70
C VAL A 808 17.75 -8.82 16.00
N SER A 809 17.53 -10.13 15.85
CA SER A 809 17.20 -11.06 16.93
C SER A 809 17.80 -12.44 16.64
N TYR A 810 17.46 -13.45 17.43
CA TYR A 810 17.95 -14.81 17.25
C TYR A 810 17.42 -15.44 15.95
N ILE A 811 18.16 -16.41 15.42
CA ILE A 811 17.76 -17.27 14.31
C ILE A 811 16.99 -18.45 14.92
N ASN A 812 15.79 -18.72 14.43
CA ASN A 812 14.96 -19.79 14.98
C ASN A 812 15.73 -21.13 14.99
N ASN A 813 15.61 -21.87 16.09
CA ASN A 813 16.27 -23.15 16.31
C ASN A 813 17.83 -23.08 16.30
N LEU A 814 18.43 -21.90 16.48
CA LEU A 814 19.88 -21.74 16.64
C LEU A 814 20.24 -20.89 17.87
N HIS A 815 20.82 -21.54 18.89
CA HIS A 815 21.11 -20.88 20.17
C HIS A 815 22.05 -19.66 19.98
N PRO A 816 21.63 -18.44 20.37
CA PRO A 816 22.37 -17.20 20.03
C PRO A 816 23.72 -17.08 20.73
N ILE A 817 23.87 -17.61 21.95
CA ILE A 817 25.12 -17.57 22.71
C ILE A 817 26.06 -18.74 22.36
N GLU A 818 25.59 -19.98 22.49
CA GLU A 818 26.43 -21.18 22.27
C GLU A 818 26.92 -21.32 20.82
N HIS A 819 26.13 -20.80 19.87
CA HIS A 819 26.43 -20.85 18.44
C HIS A 819 26.65 -19.45 17.83
N ALA A 820 27.09 -18.47 18.62
CA ALA A 820 27.34 -17.09 18.16
C ALA A 820 28.21 -17.01 16.88
N LYS A 821 29.26 -17.84 16.77
CA LYS A 821 30.11 -17.89 15.56
C LYS A 821 29.38 -18.41 14.31
N LEU A 822 28.40 -19.30 14.48
CA LEU A 822 27.58 -19.79 13.37
C LEU A 822 26.52 -18.75 12.99
N HIS A 823 25.99 -17.99 13.96
CA HIS A 823 25.17 -16.80 13.69
C HIS A 823 25.91 -15.80 12.81
N GLU A 824 27.13 -15.39 13.19
CA GLU A 824 27.97 -14.48 12.39
C GLU A 824 28.22 -15.01 10.97
N ALA A 825 28.45 -16.32 10.82
CA ALA A 825 28.62 -16.94 9.51
C ALA A 825 27.32 -16.93 8.68
N ILE A 826 26.15 -17.10 9.30
CA ILE A 826 24.86 -17.02 8.61
C ILE A 826 24.55 -15.57 8.19
N GLU A 827 24.85 -14.58 9.03
CA GLU A 827 24.70 -13.16 8.67
C GLU A 827 25.52 -12.80 7.42
N GLU A 828 26.79 -13.22 7.37
CA GLU A 828 27.65 -13.00 6.20
C GLU A 828 27.17 -13.81 4.98
N LEU A 829 26.62 -15.01 5.19
CA LEU A 829 26.00 -15.81 4.14
C LEU A 829 24.76 -15.12 3.54
N VAL A 830 23.87 -14.55 4.38
CA VAL A 830 22.71 -13.77 3.89
C VAL A 830 23.18 -12.55 3.09
N GLY A 831 24.22 -11.84 3.58
CA GLY A 831 24.84 -10.75 2.84
C GLY A 831 25.40 -11.18 1.48
N ALA A 832 26.06 -12.33 1.41
CA ALA A 832 26.55 -12.89 0.16
C ALA A 832 25.42 -13.25 -0.82
N TYR A 833 24.22 -13.58 -0.35
CA TYR A 833 23.06 -13.93 -1.17
C TYR A 833 22.29 -12.75 -1.74
N ILE A 834 22.48 -11.53 -1.23
CA ILE A 834 21.77 -10.32 -1.69
C ILE A 834 21.80 -10.17 -3.23
N PRO A 835 22.94 -10.31 -3.93
CA PRO A 835 22.97 -10.17 -5.38
C PRO A 835 22.16 -11.23 -6.14
N LEU A 836 22.00 -12.44 -5.59
CA LEU A 836 21.14 -13.46 -6.18
C LEU A 836 19.67 -13.17 -5.89
N PHE A 837 19.34 -12.76 -4.67
CA PHE A 837 17.97 -12.38 -4.29
C PHE A 837 17.44 -11.20 -5.11
N GLU A 838 18.21 -10.12 -5.23
CA GLU A 838 17.81 -8.94 -6.01
C GLU A 838 17.53 -9.28 -7.48
N ARG A 839 18.28 -10.22 -8.07
CA ARG A 839 18.06 -10.68 -9.44
C ARG A 839 16.77 -11.49 -9.59
N VAL A 840 16.52 -12.42 -8.67
CA VAL A 840 15.27 -13.18 -8.65
C VAL A 840 14.07 -12.25 -8.44
N LEU A 841 14.15 -11.32 -7.48
CA LEU A 841 13.10 -10.34 -7.20
C LEU A 841 12.86 -9.46 -8.43
N THR A 842 13.93 -8.92 -9.03
CA THR A 842 13.87 -8.13 -10.28
C THR A 842 13.18 -8.90 -11.41
N ASP A 843 13.59 -10.14 -11.64
CA ASP A 843 13.00 -11.00 -12.67
C ASP A 843 11.54 -11.39 -12.39
N SER A 844 11.09 -11.27 -11.14
CA SER A 844 9.73 -11.62 -10.70
C SER A 844 8.75 -10.45 -10.71
N ILE A 845 9.22 -9.23 -10.98
CA ILE A 845 8.35 -8.05 -11.13
C ILE A 845 7.51 -8.19 -12.41
N PRO A 846 6.16 -8.15 -12.34
CA PRO A 846 5.30 -8.26 -13.53
C PRO A 846 5.60 -7.20 -14.60
N ASP A 847 5.87 -5.96 -14.18
CA ASP A 847 6.15 -4.82 -15.06
C ASP A 847 7.48 -4.93 -15.84
N ASN A 848 8.35 -5.87 -15.48
CA ASN A 848 9.56 -6.17 -16.25
C ASN A 848 9.30 -7.03 -17.49
N GLY A 849 8.05 -7.48 -17.69
CA GLY A 849 7.62 -8.30 -18.81
C GLY A 849 7.83 -9.81 -18.58
N ALA A 850 7.16 -10.60 -19.41
CA ALA A 850 7.28 -12.05 -19.41
C ALA A 850 8.59 -12.51 -20.05
N ILE A 851 9.05 -13.72 -19.68
CA ILE A 851 10.20 -14.38 -20.31
C ILE A 851 9.96 -14.47 -21.84
N PRO A 852 10.86 -13.92 -22.68
CA PRO A 852 10.67 -13.90 -24.12
C PRO A 852 10.37 -15.30 -24.67
N THR A 853 9.24 -15.41 -25.38
CA THR A 853 8.87 -16.62 -26.14
C THR A 853 9.81 -16.77 -27.34
N ARG A 854 10.33 -17.99 -27.56
CA ARG A 854 11.26 -18.30 -28.66
C ARG A 854 10.53 -18.67 -29.96
N THR A 855 9.33 -19.24 -29.82
CA THR A 855 8.53 -19.74 -30.94
C THR A 855 7.22 -18.97 -31.11
N ARG A 856 6.56 -19.18 -32.25
CA ARG A 856 5.19 -18.68 -32.50
C ARG A 856 4.19 -19.46 -31.65
N ASP A 857 3.09 -18.82 -31.31
CA ASP A 857 2.13 -19.32 -30.32
C ASP A 857 1.15 -20.36 -30.90
N TYR A 858 1.23 -20.70 -32.20
CA TYR A 858 0.31 -21.63 -32.87
C TYR A 858 1.04 -22.66 -33.74
N TYR A 859 0.47 -23.87 -33.82
CA TYR A 859 0.86 -24.90 -34.79
C TYR A 859 -0.02 -24.84 -36.04
N THR A 860 0.43 -25.47 -37.12
CA THR A 860 -0.37 -25.61 -38.34
C THR A 860 -0.24 -27.02 -38.92
N TYR A 861 -1.20 -27.39 -39.76
CA TYR A 861 -1.07 -28.54 -40.65
C TYR A 861 -0.78 -28.07 -42.07
N ALA A 862 0.07 -28.80 -42.79
CA ALA A 862 0.47 -28.44 -44.16
C ALA A 862 -0.65 -28.72 -45.20
N ASP A 863 -1.73 -29.38 -44.80
CA ASP A 863 -2.89 -29.67 -45.64
C ASP A 863 -3.94 -28.55 -45.59
N ASN A 864 -4.82 -28.52 -46.61
CA ASN A 864 -6.02 -27.71 -46.54
C ASN A 864 -6.96 -28.34 -45.50
N ARG A 865 -7.42 -27.55 -44.51
CA ARG A 865 -8.18 -27.95 -43.31
C ARG A 865 -9.36 -28.91 -43.53
N TYR A 866 -9.85 -29.06 -44.75
CA TYR A 866 -11.00 -29.90 -45.11
C TYR A 866 -10.72 -30.95 -46.20
N ALA A 867 -9.48 -31.04 -46.69
CA ALA A 867 -9.15 -32.00 -47.74
C ALA A 867 -9.21 -33.44 -47.20
N GLY A 868 -10.16 -34.23 -47.70
CA GLY A 868 -10.33 -35.64 -47.32
C GLY A 868 -10.96 -35.85 -45.94
N LEU A 869 -11.51 -34.81 -45.29
CA LEU A 869 -12.21 -34.93 -44.01
C LEU A 869 -13.44 -35.86 -44.15
N PRO A 870 -13.51 -36.98 -43.42
CA PRO A 870 -14.68 -37.85 -43.42
C PRO A 870 -15.92 -37.10 -42.91
N ARG A 871 -17.05 -37.18 -43.63
CA ARG A 871 -18.31 -36.58 -43.15
C ARG A 871 -19.14 -37.65 -42.47
N TYR A 872 -19.73 -37.33 -41.32
CA TYR A 872 -20.55 -38.28 -40.56
C TYR A 872 -21.69 -38.89 -41.39
N GLU A 873 -22.27 -38.10 -42.30
CA GLU A 873 -23.33 -38.48 -43.23
C GLU A 873 -22.93 -39.62 -44.20
N ASP A 874 -21.63 -39.78 -44.47
CA ASP A 874 -21.11 -40.82 -45.36
C ASP A 874 -21.01 -42.20 -44.66
N TYR A 875 -21.30 -42.30 -43.35
CA TYR A 875 -21.20 -43.52 -42.53
C TYR A 875 -22.56 -43.88 -41.90
N PRO A 876 -23.30 -44.86 -42.46
CA PRO A 876 -24.58 -45.28 -41.92
C PRO A 876 -24.48 -45.72 -40.45
N ASN A 877 -25.23 -45.07 -39.56
CA ASN A 877 -25.22 -45.27 -38.11
C ASN A 877 -23.88 -44.95 -37.41
N GLY A 878 -22.98 -44.19 -38.04
CA GLY A 878 -21.69 -43.77 -37.48
C GLY A 878 -20.63 -44.88 -37.39
N VAL A 879 -20.92 -46.10 -37.85
CA VAL A 879 -20.00 -47.24 -37.81
C VAL A 879 -18.84 -47.01 -38.78
N GLY A 880 -17.61 -46.98 -38.28
CA GLY A 880 -16.39 -46.72 -39.06
C GLY A 880 -16.02 -45.25 -39.24
N TYR A 881 -16.89 -44.31 -38.84
CA TYR A 881 -16.58 -42.87 -38.87
C TYR A 881 -15.39 -42.55 -37.97
N SER A 882 -15.37 -43.07 -36.73
CA SER A 882 -14.27 -42.82 -35.79
C SER A 882 -12.93 -43.34 -36.28
N ASP A 883 -12.91 -44.49 -36.97
CA ASP A 883 -11.67 -45.06 -37.51
C ASP A 883 -11.18 -44.27 -38.73
N ALA A 884 -12.09 -43.89 -39.64
CA ALA A 884 -11.75 -43.05 -40.78
C ALA A 884 -11.30 -41.64 -40.35
N TYR A 885 -11.93 -41.07 -39.31
CA TYR A 885 -11.52 -39.78 -38.74
C TYR A 885 -10.11 -39.87 -38.13
N ARG A 886 -9.80 -40.93 -37.38
CA ARG A 886 -8.45 -41.19 -36.85
C ARG A 886 -7.42 -41.40 -37.94
N GLU A 887 -7.75 -42.11 -39.01
CA GLU A 887 -6.86 -42.31 -40.16
C GLU A 887 -6.59 -40.98 -40.89
N TRP A 888 -7.63 -40.17 -41.10
CA TRP A 888 -7.50 -38.83 -41.66
C TRP A 888 -6.61 -37.94 -40.78
N GLU A 889 -6.90 -37.85 -39.48
CA GLU A 889 -6.12 -37.09 -38.49
C GLU A 889 -4.64 -37.54 -38.45
N ALA A 890 -4.39 -38.85 -38.46
CA ALA A 890 -3.04 -39.41 -38.50
C ALA A 890 -2.29 -39.09 -39.80
N SER A 891 -3.01 -38.97 -40.92
CA SER A 891 -2.45 -38.63 -42.23
C SER A 891 -2.07 -37.15 -42.37
N ARG A 892 -2.62 -36.27 -41.51
CA ARG A 892 -2.32 -34.84 -41.54
C ARG A 892 -0.85 -34.57 -41.22
N LYS A 893 -0.22 -33.75 -42.06
CA LYS A 893 1.20 -33.39 -41.92
C LYS A 893 1.37 -32.21 -40.98
N PHE A 894 1.70 -32.51 -39.73
CA PHE A 894 1.92 -31.53 -38.68
C PHE A 894 3.16 -30.65 -38.97
N VAL A 895 3.03 -29.35 -38.77
CA VAL A 895 4.10 -28.36 -38.89
C VAL A 895 4.35 -27.78 -37.50
N MET A 896 5.55 -28.06 -36.96
CA MET A 896 6.00 -27.49 -35.68
C MET A 896 5.98 -25.96 -35.75
N PRO A 897 5.61 -25.28 -34.65
CA PRO A 897 5.77 -23.84 -34.53
C PRO A 897 7.21 -23.41 -34.88
N ASP A 898 7.33 -22.41 -35.77
CA ASP A 898 8.63 -21.88 -36.17
C ASP A 898 9.14 -20.82 -35.18
N VAL A 899 10.41 -20.42 -35.30
CA VAL A 899 10.94 -19.26 -34.57
C VAL A 899 10.13 -18.01 -34.92
N LYS A 900 10.07 -17.04 -34.00
CA LYS A 900 9.45 -15.74 -34.28
C LYS A 900 10.14 -15.07 -35.48
N GLU A 901 9.37 -14.32 -36.25
CA GLU A 901 9.87 -13.59 -37.41
C GLU A 901 10.95 -12.59 -36.96
N GLY A 902 12.14 -12.65 -37.57
CA GLY A 902 13.33 -11.90 -37.12
C GLY A 902 14.30 -12.68 -36.21
N GLY A 903 13.89 -13.81 -35.62
CA GLY A 903 14.73 -14.62 -34.73
C GLY A 903 14.97 -13.97 -33.35
N TYR A 904 16.12 -14.24 -32.73
CA TYR A 904 16.49 -13.61 -31.45
C TYR A 904 16.91 -12.15 -31.70
N GLU A 905 16.28 -11.23 -30.98
CA GLU A 905 16.63 -9.81 -30.97
C GLU A 905 17.66 -9.54 -29.84
N PRO A 906 18.90 -9.12 -30.18
CA PRO A 906 19.92 -8.79 -29.18
C PRO A 906 19.47 -7.71 -28.20
N GLY A 907 19.87 -7.83 -26.93
CA GLY A 907 19.52 -6.89 -25.87
C GLY A 907 18.17 -7.16 -25.17
N THR A 908 17.33 -8.05 -25.70
CA THR A 908 16.01 -8.33 -25.11
C THR A 908 16.07 -9.05 -23.76
N LEU A 909 17.05 -9.95 -23.55
CA LEU A 909 17.22 -10.65 -22.27
C LEU A 909 17.70 -9.70 -21.16
N GLU A 910 18.48 -8.69 -21.53
CA GLU A 910 19.11 -7.72 -20.64
C GLU A 910 18.14 -6.62 -20.17
N LYS A 911 17.04 -6.38 -20.90
CA LYS A 911 16.04 -5.37 -20.57
C LYS A 911 15.32 -5.74 -19.26
N ARG A 912 15.60 -4.97 -18.20
CA ARG A 912 14.84 -4.93 -16.94
C ARG A 912 14.57 -3.46 -16.60
N LYS A 913 13.35 -3.00 -16.86
CA LYS A 913 12.94 -1.60 -16.66
C LYS A 913 12.97 -1.21 -15.19
N ILE A 914 12.67 -2.14 -14.29
CA ILE A 914 12.61 -1.97 -12.83
C ILE A 914 13.63 -2.92 -12.19
N LYS A 915 14.45 -2.46 -11.24
CA LYS A 915 15.34 -3.31 -10.43
C LYS A 915 14.90 -3.27 -8.98
N TYR A 916 14.98 -4.43 -8.33
CA TYR A 916 14.68 -4.55 -6.91
C TYR A 916 15.97 -4.42 -6.10
N SER A 917 16.03 -3.46 -5.18
CA SER A 917 17.16 -3.29 -4.24
C SER A 917 16.76 -3.62 -2.81
N LEU A 918 17.59 -4.41 -2.13
CA LEU A 918 17.46 -4.75 -0.72
C LEU A 918 18.33 -3.86 0.19
N GLY A 919 19.22 -3.03 -0.39
CA GLY A 919 20.04 -2.08 0.35
C GLY A 919 19.21 -1.15 1.23
N GLY A 920 19.65 -0.96 2.48
CA GLY A 920 18.98 -0.09 3.46
C GLY A 920 17.69 -0.67 4.08
N ARG A 921 17.23 -1.85 3.62
CA ARG A 921 15.99 -2.48 4.13
C ARG A 921 16.25 -3.39 5.32
N THR A 922 15.20 -3.60 6.11
CA THR A 922 15.12 -4.76 7.00
C THR A 922 14.36 -5.86 6.27
N ILE A 923 15.02 -6.99 6.03
CA ILE A 923 14.44 -8.16 5.34
C ILE A 923 14.17 -9.27 6.34
N GLN A 924 13.22 -10.16 6.05
CA GLN A 924 12.96 -11.32 6.89
C GLN A 924 13.38 -12.60 6.17
N VAL A 925 14.21 -13.42 6.83
CA VAL A 925 14.75 -14.65 6.25
C VAL A 925 14.53 -15.82 7.21
N ILE A 926 14.00 -16.93 6.67
CA ILE A 926 13.87 -18.21 7.36
C ILE A 926 15.10 -19.06 7.00
N VAL A 927 15.80 -19.57 8.01
CA VAL A 927 17.06 -20.32 7.83
C VAL A 927 16.83 -21.81 8.08
N LYS A 928 17.35 -22.66 7.18
CA LYS A 928 17.32 -24.12 7.31
C LYS A 928 18.70 -24.71 6.99
N LEU A 929 19.20 -25.58 7.86
CA LEU A 929 20.42 -26.36 7.65
C LEU A 929 20.04 -27.84 7.70
N ALA A 930 20.31 -28.57 6.62
CA ALA A 930 19.99 -29.99 6.52
C ALA A 930 21.08 -30.75 5.77
N ASN A 931 21.35 -31.97 6.24
CA ASN A 931 22.33 -32.88 5.64
C ASN A 931 21.62 -34.15 5.18
N ILE A 932 21.93 -34.60 3.97
CA ILE A 932 21.58 -35.93 3.51
C ILE A 932 22.81 -36.83 3.68
N HIS A 933 22.66 -37.93 4.41
CA HIS A 933 23.68 -38.95 4.62
C HIS A 933 23.26 -40.27 3.94
N LEU A 934 24.20 -40.86 3.21
CA LEU A 934 24.07 -42.18 2.61
C LEU A 934 25.13 -43.09 3.22
N THR A 935 24.74 -44.33 3.53
CA THR A 935 25.65 -45.35 4.05
C THR A 935 25.66 -46.56 3.11
N PRO A 936 26.66 -47.45 3.19
CA PRO A 936 26.66 -48.69 2.40
C PRO A 936 25.38 -49.52 2.56
N GLU A 937 24.73 -49.48 3.73
CA GLU A 937 23.48 -50.18 4.05
C GLU A 937 22.24 -49.46 3.48
N ASN A 938 22.31 -48.14 3.28
CA ASN A 938 21.26 -47.34 2.67
C ASN A 938 21.87 -46.39 1.61
N PRO A 939 22.31 -46.95 0.46
CA PRO A 939 23.21 -46.26 -0.46
C PRO A 939 22.51 -45.32 -1.43
N GLN A 940 21.18 -45.21 -1.38
CA GLN A 940 20.38 -44.46 -2.34
C GLN A 940 19.42 -43.49 -1.63
N TYR A 941 19.35 -42.26 -2.14
CA TYR A 941 18.29 -41.31 -1.85
C TYR A 941 17.27 -41.34 -2.99
N THR A 942 16.00 -41.63 -2.70
CA THR A 942 14.95 -41.81 -3.72
C THR A 942 14.43 -40.52 -4.34
N GLY A 943 14.92 -39.37 -3.90
CA GLY A 943 14.43 -38.04 -4.29
C GLY A 943 13.33 -37.50 -3.36
N GLY A 944 13.05 -36.21 -3.51
CA GLY A 944 11.98 -35.49 -2.80
C GLY A 944 10.67 -35.42 -3.61
N SER A 945 9.60 -35.01 -2.96
CA SER A 945 8.33 -34.66 -3.63
C SER A 945 8.41 -33.27 -4.26
N TRP A 946 7.58 -33.03 -5.28
CA TRP A 946 7.34 -31.68 -5.78
C TRP A 946 6.68 -30.83 -4.70
N HIS A 947 7.25 -29.66 -4.41
CA HIS A 947 6.70 -28.71 -3.43
C HIS A 947 7.21 -27.28 -3.69
N VAL A 948 6.52 -26.33 -3.06
CA VAL A 948 6.98 -24.94 -2.85
C VAL A 948 7.25 -24.76 -1.35
N GLU A 949 7.98 -23.72 -0.99
CA GLU A 949 8.36 -23.48 0.41
C GLU A 949 7.29 -22.66 1.14
N GLY A 950 6.89 -23.13 2.32
CA GLY A 950 5.90 -22.45 3.15
C GLY A 950 4.46 -22.49 2.60
N MET A 951 3.61 -21.71 3.25
CA MET A 951 2.20 -21.44 2.93
C MET A 951 2.00 -19.91 2.82
N LYS A 952 0.79 -19.43 2.51
CA LYS A 952 0.53 -17.98 2.31
C LYS A 952 0.94 -17.13 3.53
N ASN A 953 0.76 -17.65 4.75
CA ASN A 953 1.12 -16.94 5.99
C ASN A 953 2.63 -16.89 6.29
N GLU A 954 3.48 -17.52 5.48
CA GLU A 954 4.93 -17.28 5.52
C GLU A 954 5.43 -16.31 4.44
N ALA A 955 4.63 -16.03 3.40
CA ALA A 955 4.93 -15.09 2.32
C ALA A 955 6.34 -15.21 1.71
N ILE A 956 6.85 -16.44 1.52
CA ILE A 956 8.17 -16.68 0.93
C ILE A 956 8.14 -16.31 -0.56
N ALA A 957 8.96 -15.34 -0.96
CA ALA A 957 9.10 -14.89 -2.35
C ALA A 957 10.27 -15.60 -3.07
N VAL A 958 11.40 -15.79 -2.37
CA VAL A 958 12.63 -16.35 -2.98
C VAL A 958 13.24 -17.44 -2.10
N SER A 959 13.63 -18.54 -2.73
CA SER A 959 14.41 -19.61 -2.10
C SER A 959 15.85 -19.57 -2.56
N GLY A 960 16.79 -19.48 -1.61
CA GLY A 960 18.24 -19.57 -1.82
C GLY A 960 18.81 -20.84 -1.21
N ILE A 961 19.69 -21.56 -1.91
CA ILE A 961 20.29 -22.81 -1.42
C ILE A 961 21.80 -22.85 -1.70
N TYR A 962 22.58 -23.01 -0.64
CA TYR A 962 24.03 -23.17 -0.68
C TYR A 962 24.43 -24.63 -0.38
N TYR A 963 25.17 -25.24 -1.29
CA TYR A 963 25.68 -26.61 -1.21
C TYR A 963 27.10 -26.60 -0.66
N TYR A 964 27.25 -26.62 0.67
CA TYR A 964 28.53 -26.26 1.29
C TYR A 964 29.52 -27.42 1.44
N ASP A 965 29.06 -28.67 1.37
CA ASP A 965 29.90 -29.87 1.54
C ASP A 965 29.20 -31.09 0.90
N GLU A 966 29.87 -31.73 -0.06
CA GLU A 966 29.39 -32.93 -0.74
C GLU A 966 30.53 -33.93 -0.93
N GLU A 967 30.31 -35.20 -0.57
CA GLU A 967 31.32 -36.24 -0.66
C GLU A 967 30.70 -37.59 -1.05
N ASN A 968 31.37 -38.32 -1.94
CA ASN A 968 31.07 -39.70 -2.30
C ASN A 968 29.62 -39.97 -2.77
N ILE A 969 29.03 -39.04 -3.52
CA ILE A 969 27.72 -39.22 -4.16
C ILE A 969 27.81 -39.10 -5.67
N THR A 970 26.89 -39.76 -6.38
CA THR A 970 26.63 -39.50 -7.79
C THR A 970 26.08 -38.07 -7.98
N GLU A 971 26.04 -37.60 -9.21
CA GLU A 971 25.49 -36.27 -9.55
C GLU A 971 24.09 -36.07 -8.92
N SER A 972 23.96 -35.03 -8.09
CA SER A 972 22.70 -34.62 -7.49
C SER A 972 22.10 -33.46 -8.30
N ARG A 973 20.76 -33.39 -8.36
CA ARG A 973 20.05 -32.37 -9.14
C ARG A 973 18.85 -31.80 -8.39
N LEU A 974 18.54 -30.53 -8.64
CA LEU A 974 17.33 -29.85 -8.23
C LEU A 974 16.48 -29.58 -9.47
N ALA A 975 15.32 -30.22 -9.59
CA ALA A 975 14.41 -30.10 -10.73
C ALA A 975 13.31 -29.06 -10.45
N PHE A 976 12.84 -28.39 -11.50
CA PHE A 976 11.87 -27.29 -11.43
C PHE A 976 10.72 -27.49 -12.43
N ARG A 977 9.51 -27.09 -12.02
CA ARG A 977 8.33 -27.00 -12.88
C ARG A 977 7.44 -25.83 -12.48
N THR A 978 6.59 -25.37 -13.38
CA THR A 978 5.59 -24.32 -13.13
C THR A 978 4.24 -24.69 -13.71
N ALA A 979 3.16 -24.32 -13.02
CA ALA A 979 1.83 -24.32 -13.61
C ALA A 979 1.77 -23.28 -14.74
N VAL A 980 0.96 -23.56 -15.75
CA VAL A 980 0.76 -22.72 -16.94
C VAL A 980 -0.72 -22.64 -17.29
N ASN A 981 -1.10 -21.58 -18.01
CA ASN A 981 -2.41 -21.54 -18.66
C ASN A 981 -2.56 -22.70 -19.66
N PRO A 982 -3.78 -23.20 -19.89
CA PRO A 982 -4.07 -24.09 -21.00
C PRO A 982 -3.46 -23.57 -22.31
N PRO A 983 -2.89 -24.44 -23.17
CA PRO A 983 -2.36 -24.02 -24.45
C PRO A 983 -3.38 -23.24 -25.28
N GLU A 984 -3.02 -22.06 -25.79
CA GLU A 984 -3.84 -21.27 -26.72
C GLU A 984 -2.97 -20.57 -27.77
N PRO A 985 -3.41 -20.48 -29.05
CA PRO A 985 -4.60 -21.12 -29.65
C PRO A 985 -4.36 -22.56 -30.14
N TYR A 986 -5.41 -23.41 -30.12
CA TYR A 986 -5.41 -24.77 -30.70
C TYR A 986 -6.65 -25.04 -31.59
N GLU A 987 -6.58 -26.02 -32.50
CA GLU A 987 -7.76 -26.45 -33.26
C GLU A 987 -8.70 -27.25 -32.34
N GLN A 988 -10.01 -26.92 -32.33
CA GLN A 988 -10.99 -27.55 -31.43
C GLN A 988 -10.92 -29.09 -31.49
N SER A 989 -10.77 -29.73 -30.33
CA SER A 989 -10.64 -31.19 -30.18
C SER A 989 -9.43 -31.83 -30.88
N ASP A 990 -8.38 -31.08 -31.21
CA ASP A 990 -7.14 -31.63 -31.79
C ASP A 990 -6.12 -32.05 -30.72
N ASP A 991 -6.47 -33.12 -30.01
CA ASP A 991 -5.61 -33.77 -29.01
C ASP A 991 -4.21 -34.13 -29.57
N ARG A 992 -4.12 -34.49 -30.84
CA ARG A 992 -2.86 -34.83 -31.50
C ARG A 992 -1.99 -33.59 -31.72
N GLY A 993 -2.56 -32.50 -32.23
CA GLY A 993 -1.86 -31.25 -32.46
C GLY A 993 -1.31 -30.66 -31.17
N CYS A 994 -2.12 -30.60 -30.12
CA CYS A 994 -1.70 -30.14 -28.80
C CYS A 994 -0.56 -30.99 -28.22
N ARG A 995 -0.65 -32.32 -28.33
CA ARG A 995 0.40 -33.22 -27.85
C ARG A 995 1.72 -33.04 -28.60
N LEU A 996 1.65 -32.78 -29.91
CA LEU A 996 2.84 -32.57 -30.73
C LEU A 996 3.48 -31.18 -30.50
N ALA A 997 2.66 -30.15 -30.26
CA ALA A 997 3.13 -28.78 -30.03
C ALA A 997 3.63 -28.54 -28.60
N TRP A 998 2.86 -28.92 -27.57
CA TRP A 998 3.13 -28.60 -26.15
C TRP A 998 3.42 -29.82 -25.27
N GLY A 999 3.20 -31.04 -25.79
CA GLY A 999 3.38 -32.26 -24.98
C GLY A 999 2.21 -32.53 -24.02
N MET A 1000 1.10 -31.79 -24.19
CA MET A 1000 -0.12 -31.90 -23.39
C MET A 1000 -1.29 -32.28 -24.30
N ALA A 1001 -2.18 -33.15 -23.83
CA ALA A 1001 -3.46 -33.44 -24.44
C ALA A 1001 -4.60 -33.19 -23.43
N ARG A 1002 -5.85 -33.45 -23.83
CA ARG A 1002 -7.00 -33.37 -22.93
C ARG A 1002 -6.75 -34.19 -21.67
N ASP A 1003 -7.17 -33.63 -20.54
CA ASP A 1003 -7.04 -34.21 -19.20
C ASP A 1003 -5.59 -34.32 -18.65
N ASP A 1004 -4.56 -33.99 -19.45
CA ASP A 1004 -3.18 -33.88 -18.93
C ASP A 1004 -3.02 -32.62 -18.06
N PRO A 1005 -2.14 -32.62 -17.04
CA PRO A 1005 -1.85 -31.44 -16.23
C PRO A 1005 -1.25 -30.27 -17.04
N CYS A 1006 -1.76 -29.06 -16.84
CA CYS A 1006 -1.20 -27.83 -17.41
C CYS A 1006 0.09 -27.39 -16.68
N VAL A 1007 1.21 -28.07 -16.96
CA VAL A 1007 2.52 -27.81 -16.33
C VAL A 1007 3.68 -27.88 -17.31
N ASN A 1008 4.58 -26.91 -17.23
CA ASN A 1008 5.86 -26.94 -17.94
C ASN A 1008 6.99 -27.39 -17.01
N GLU A 1009 7.68 -28.47 -17.39
CA GLU A 1009 8.93 -28.90 -16.75
C GLU A 1009 10.08 -27.99 -17.21
N LEU A 1010 10.63 -27.19 -16.29
CA LEU A 1010 11.61 -26.14 -16.57
C LEU A 1010 13.06 -26.64 -16.62
N GLY A 1011 13.28 -27.92 -16.28
CA GLY A 1011 14.58 -28.56 -16.27
C GLY A 1011 15.16 -28.74 -14.86
N SER A 1012 16.49 -28.85 -14.77
CA SER A 1012 17.17 -29.07 -13.50
C SER A 1012 18.55 -28.44 -13.42
N VAL A 1013 18.98 -28.12 -12.20
CA VAL A 1013 20.31 -27.63 -11.87
C VAL A 1013 21.11 -28.76 -11.23
N VAL A 1014 22.34 -28.97 -11.67
CA VAL A 1014 23.27 -29.88 -10.98
C VAL A 1014 23.64 -29.23 -9.66
N THR A 1015 23.53 -29.94 -8.55
CA THR A 1015 23.85 -29.40 -7.22
C THR A 1015 25.17 -30.02 -6.79
N CYS A 1016 26.25 -29.27 -6.96
CA CYS A 1016 27.59 -29.67 -6.56
C CYS A 1016 28.09 -28.76 -5.44
N GLN A 1017 29.14 -29.20 -4.74
CA GLN A 1017 29.79 -28.40 -3.71
C GLN A 1017 30.13 -26.98 -4.21
N ASP A 1018 29.98 -26.00 -3.32
CA ASP A 1018 30.23 -24.57 -3.49
C ASP A 1018 29.19 -23.82 -4.35
N ARG A 1019 28.22 -24.53 -4.93
CA ARG A 1019 27.12 -23.92 -5.70
C ARG A 1019 26.14 -23.20 -4.79
N CYS A 1020 25.77 -21.99 -5.20
CA CYS A 1020 24.66 -21.21 -4.68
C CYS A 1020 23.58 -21.14 -5.76
N ILE A 1021 22.31 -21.30 -5.38
CA ILE A 1021 21.16 -21.22 -6.29
C ILE A 1021 20.11 -20.31 -5.65
N ALA A 1022 19.47 -19.44 -6.42
CA ALA A 1022 18.29 -18.69 -6.00
C ALA A 1022 17.18 -18.76 -7.07
N PHE A 1023 15.94 -18.92 -6.65
CA PHE A 1023 14.78 -19.05 -7.55
C PHE A 1023 13.49 -18.55 -6.88
N PRO A 1024 12.49 -18.10 -7.67
CA PRO A 1024 11.23 -17.61 -7.11
C PRO A 1024 10.42 -18.78 -6.55
N ASN A 1025 9.69 -18.54 -5.47
CA ASN A 1025 8.90 -19.58 -4.81
C ASN A 1025 7.68 -20.03 -5.65
N THR A 1026 7.36 -19.31 -6.73
CA THR A 1026 6.39 -19.72 -7.76
C THR A 1026 6.81 -20.97 -8.53
N TYR A 1027 8.11 -21.31 -8.55
CA TYR A 1027 8.58 -22.53 -9.17
C TYR A 1027 8.57 -23.69 -8.17
N GLN A 1028 7.73 -24.68 -8.44
CA GLN A 1028 7.72 -25.92 -7.68
C GLN A 1028 8.99 -26.68 -7.99
N HIS A 1029 9.62 -27.24 -6.96
CA HIS A 1029 10.90 -27.92 -7.11
C HIS A 1029 10.94 -29.26 -6.37
N ARG A 1030 11.90 -30.10 -6.76
CA ARG A 1030 12.23 -31.35 -6.06
C ARG A 1030 13.70 -31.71 -6.18
N VAL A 1031 14.22 -32.40 -5.17
CA VAL A 1031 15.55 -33.03 -5.26
C VAL A 1031 15.42 -34.34 -6.03
N SER A 1032 16.24 -34.52 -7.07
CA SER A 1032 16.30 -35.75 -7.84
C SER A 1032 16.95 -36.89 -7.06
N PRO A 1033 16.68 -38.17 -7.40
CA PRO A 1033 17.37 -39.31 -6.80
C PRO A 1033 18.89 -39.27 -7.05
N PHE A 1034 19.68 -39.74 -6.08
CA PHE A 1034 21.12 -39.95 -6.22
C PHE A 1034 21.58 -41.08 -5.29
N GLU A 1035 22.77 -41.63 -5.53
CA GLU A 1035 23.33 -42.74 -4.74
C GLU A 1035 24.81 -42.52 -4.41
N LEU A 1036 25.40 -43.42 -3.63
CA LEU A 1036 26.84 -43.44 -3.37
C LEU A 1036 27.64 -43.71 -4.64
N ALA A 1037 28.68 -42.91 -4.89
CA ALA A 1037 29.60 -43.13 -6.00
C ALA A 1037 30.49 -44.38 -5.76
N ASP A 1038 31.06 -44.49 -4.56
CA ASP A 1038 31.70 -45.69 -4.01
C ASP A 1038 30.79 -46.28 -2.93
N LYS A 1039 30.05 -47.34 -3.29
CA LYS A 1039 29.07 -48.01 -2.40
C LYS A 1039 29.70 -48.66 -1.16
N SER A 1040 31.03 -48.72 -1.06
CA SER A 1040 31.74 -49.25 0.11
C SER A 1040 32.00 -48.21 1.21
N LYS A 1041 31.80 -46.92 0.93
CA LYS A 1041 32.06 -45.82 1.86
C LYS A 1041 30.80 -44.98 2.06
N PRO A 1042 30.64 -44.34 3.22
CA PRO A 1042 29.56 -43.36 3.39
C PRO A 1042 29.77 -42.14 2.49
N GLY A 1043 28.70 -41.37 2.29
CA GLY A 1043 28.70 -40.13 1.51
C GLY A 1043 27.63 -39.17 2.00
N HIS A 1044 27.74 -37.90 1.62
CA HIS A 1044 26.82 -36.87 2.09
C HIS A 1044 26.62 -35.74 1.09
N ARG A 1045 25.52 -35.01 1.30
CA ARG A 1045 25.20 -33.71 0.69
C ARG A 1045 24.67 -32.78 1.76
N LYS A 1046 25.33 -31.65 1.99
CA LYS A 1046 24.98 -30.72 3.07
C LYS A 1046 24.61 -29.35 2.53
N ILE A 1047 23.51 -28.79 3.03
CA ILE A 1047 22.96 -27.53 2.54
C ILE A 1047 22.63 -26.52 3.64
N VAL A 1048 22.72 -25.24 3.28
CA VAL A 1048 21.99 -24.15 3.94
C VAL A 1048 20.94 -23.65 2.95
N ALA A 1049 19.67 -23.61 3.36
CA ALA A 1049 18.60 -22.95 2.64
C ALA A 1049 18.18 -21.66 3.36
N LEU A 1050 17.96 -20.60 2.59
CA LEU A 1050 17.55 -19.28 3.00
C LEU A 1050 16.25 -18.95 2.26
N PHE A 1051 15.16 -18.80 2.99
CA PHE A 1051 13.87 -18.44 2.40
C PHE A 1051 13.58 -16.98 2.73
N LEU A 1052 13.68 -16.13 1.70
CA LEU A 1052 13.40 -14.70 1.80
C LEU A 1052 11.88 -14.49 1.76
N VAL A 1053 11.35 -13.94 2.85
CA VAL A 1053 9.96 -13.43 2.90
C VAL A 1053 9.88 -12.20 1.99
N ASP A 1054 8.76 -12.05 1.28
CA ASP A 1054 8.52 -10.90 0.41
C ASP A 1054 8.81 -9.59 1.14
N PRO A 1055 9.80 -8.77 0.69
CA PRO A 1055 10.17 -7.55 1.38
C PRO A 1055 9.08 -6.46 1.39
N ALA A 1056 8.01 -6.61 0.60
CA ALA A 1056 6.83 -5.75 0.66
C ALA A 1056 5.82 -6.17 1.76
N LEU A 1057 5.99 -7.35 2.34
CA LEU A 1057 5.12 -7.90 3.38
C LEU A 1057 5.88 -8.04 4.70
N HIS A 1058 5.16 -7.97 5.82
CA HIS A 1058 5.73 -8.20 7.15
C HIS A 1058 5.01 -9.35 7.84
N GLN A 1059 5.78 -10.33 8.33
CA GLN A 1059 5.30 -11.47 9.10
C GLN A 1059 5.85 -11.42 10.53
N PRO A 1060 5.11 -11.94 11.54
CA PRO A 1060 5.63 -12.10 12.88
C PRO A 1060 6.97 -12.83 12.89
N SER A 1061 7.99 -12.24 13.51
CA SER A 1061 9.38 -12.71 13.46
C SER A 1061 9.98 -12.99 14.85
N THR A 1062 11.21 -13.50 14.89
CA THR A 1062 11.99 -13.65 16.14
C THR A 1062 12.27 -12.33 16.86
N THR A 1063 12.00 -11.17 16.25
CA THR A 1063 12.10 -9.86 16.91
C THR A 1063 11.01 -9.67 17.95
N ILE A 1064 9.78 -10.12 17.66
CA ILE A 1064 8.63 -9.99 18.55
C ILE A 1064 8.29 -11.31 19.28
N VAL A 1065 8.74 -12.46 18.76
CA VAL A 1065 8.57 -13.76 19.41
C VAL A 1065 9.86 -14.14 20.15
N PRO A 1066 9.88 -14.16 21.50
CA PRO A 1066 11.07 -14.57 22.24
C PRO A 1066 11.41 -16.06 22.04
N PRO A 1067 12.64 -16.50 22.37
CA PRO A 1067 13.03 -17.90 22.25
C PRO A 1067 12.05 -18.85 22.95
N GLN A 1068 11.57 -19.84 22.22
CA GLN A 1068 10.58 -20.80 22.70
C GLN A 1068 11.21 -22.03 23.36
N GLN A 1069 12.52 -22.22 23.27
CA GLN A 1069 13.24 -23.39 23.77
C GLN A 1069 13.37 -23.34 25.29
N LYS A 1070 12.72 -24.27 26.01
CA LYS A 1070 12.80 -24.31 27.48
C LYS A 1070 14.24 -24.49 27.97
N GLU A 1071 15.03 -25.30 27.27
CA GLU A 1071 16.43 -25.61 27.59
C GLU A 1071 17.38 -24.41 27.48
N TRP A 1072 17.07 -23.36 26.71
CA TRP A 1072 17.95 -22.19 26.56
C TRP A 1072 17.92 -21.25 27.78
N ARG A 1073 16.93 -21.40 28.67
CA ARG A 1073 16.75 -20.55 29.86
C ARG A 1073 17.98 -20.53 30.75
N ALA A 1074 18.57 -21.69 31.02
CA ALA A 1074 19.74 -21.81 31.88
C ALA A 1074 20.93 -21.03 31.31
N SER A 1075 21.16 -21.10 30.00
CA SER A 1075 22.21 -20.34 29.31
C SER A 1075 21.93 -18.83 29.37
N GLY A 1076 20.68 -18.41 29.21
CA GLY A 1076 20.25 -17.02 29.42
C GLY A 1076 20.52 -16.50 30.84
N ILE A 1077 20.08 -17.24 31.87
CA ILE A 1077 20.31 -16.90 33.28
C ILE A 1077 21.81 -16.83 33.59
N ASN A 1078 22.58 -17.80 33.12
CA ASN A 1078 24.02 -17.86 33.35
C ASN A 1078 24.81 -16.77 32.61
N SER A 1079 24.29 -16.25 31.50
CA SER A 1079 24.91 -15.17 30.74
C SER A 1079 24.73 -13.80 31.40
N ASN A 1080 23.72 -13.62 32.25
CA ASN A 1080 23.49 -12.40 33.00
C ASN A 1080 24.04 -12.54 34.43
N PRO A 1081 25.10 -11.79 34.82
CA PRO A 1081 25.74 -11.92 36.13
C PRO A 1081 24.80 -11.72 37.32
N VAL A 1082 23.79 -10.85 37.17
CA VAL A 1082 22.81 -10.53 38.22
C VAL A 1082 21.83 -11.69 38.40
N LEU A 1083 21.25 -12.18 37.30
CA LEU A 1083 20.34 -13.33 37.34
C LEU A 1083 21.06 -14.59 37.81
N LYS A 1084 22.28 -14.83 37.34
CA LYS A 1084 23.13 -15.93 37.80
C LYS A 1084 23.36 -15.87 39.30
N ALA A 1085 23.72 -14.72 39.85
CA ALA A 1085 23.95 -14.55 41.28
C ALA A 1085 22.66 -14.73 42.11
N ALA A 1086 21.49 -14.39 41.55
CA ALA A 1086 20.20 -14.62 42.18
C ALA A 1086 19.81 -16.11 42.17
N PHE A 1087 19.90 -16.77 41.01
CA PHE A 1087 19.56 -18.19 40.86
C PHE A 1087 20.51 -19.12 41.62
N ASN A 1088 21.79 -18.77 41.76
CA ASN A 1088 22.75 -19.53 42.58
C ASN A 1088 22.38 -19.56 44.09
N LYS A 1089 21.46 -18.72 44.54
CA LYS A 1089 20.97 -18.69 45.93
C LYS A 1089 19.68 -19.49 46.13
N LEU A 1090 19.06 -19.97 45.05
CA LEU A 1090 17.82 -20.73 45.08
C LEU A 1090 18.13 -22.23 45.19
N SER A 1091 17.28 -22.99 45.89
CA SER A 1091 17.41 -24.44 45.90
C SER A 1091 16.91 -25.03 44.57
N PRO A 1092 17.37 -26.22 44.16
CA PRO A 1092 16.90 -26.88 42.93
C PRO A 1092 15.38 -26.99 42.86
N GLU A 1093 14.71 -27.25 43.99
CA GLU A 1093 13.25 -27.37 44.05
C GLU A 1093 12.52 -26.05 43.75
N ILE A 1094 13.10 -24.90 44.15
CA ILE A 1094 12.55 -23.58 43.83
C ILE A 1094 12.77 -23.25 42.35
N ILE A 1095 13.93 -23.61 41.80
CA ILE A 1095 14.22 -23.43 40.38
C ILE A 1095 13.24 -24.26 39.53
N ASP A 1096 13.01 -25.53 39.90
CA ASP A 1096 12.05 -26.41 39.24
C ASP A 1096 10.62 -25.85 39.34
N HIS A 1097 10.25 -25.28 40.50
CA HIS A 1097 8.95 -24.67 40.67
C HIS A 1097 8.78 -23.40 39.80
N ILE A 1098 9.78 -22.51 39.77
CA ILE A 1098 9.78 -21.35 38.86
C ILE A 1098 9.66 -21.82 37.41
N ASP A 1099 10.42 -22.83 37.01
CA ASP A 1099 10.38 -23.39 35.66
C ASP A 1099 9.02 -23.97 35.28
N SER A 1100 8.26 -24.49 36.25
CA SER A 1100 6.90 -24.99 36.06
C SER A 1100 5.86 -23.87 35.86
N MET A 1101 6.15 -22.65 36.29
CA MET A 1101 5.22 -21.50 36.20
C MET A 1101 5.43 -20.60 34.98
N ILE A 1102 6.58 -20.71 34.30
CA ILE A 1102 6.89 -19.85 33.14
C ILE A 1102 6.19 -20.38 31.88
N GLU A 1103 5.21 -19.63 31.39
CA GLU A 1103 4.51 -19.86 30.12
C GLU A 1103 5.35 -19.48 28.88
N GLY A 1104 4.86 -19.82 27.68
CA GLY A 1104 5.42 -19.35 26.40
C GLY A 1104 6.55 -20.19 25.80
N THR A 1105 7.27 -20.99 26.60
CA THR A 1105 8.27 -21.94 26.06
C THR A 1105 7.68 -23.33 25.82
N MET A 1106 8.37 -24.17 25.06
CA MET A 1106 8.06 -25.58 24.83
C MET A 1106 9.27 -26.46 25.14
N THR A 1107 8.99 -27.69 25.57
CA THR A 1107 10.05 -28.72 25.67
C THR A 1107 10.41 -29.23 24.28
N ARG A 1108 11.58 -29.84 24.14
CA ARG A 1108 12.00 -30.53 22.91
C ARG A 1108 10.93 -31.52 22.39
N ALA A 1109 10.38 -32.36 23.27
CA ALA A 1109 9.36 -33.34 22.90
C ALA A 1109 8.05 -32.69 22.42
N GLU A 1110 7.66 -31.57 23.03
CA GLU A 1110 6.49 -30.80 22.59
C GLU A 1110 6.74 -30.14 21.21
N ALA A 1111 7.92 -29.57 20.99
CA ALA A 1111 8.30 -29.01 19.70
C ALA A 1111 8.32 -30.07 18.59
N GLU A 1112 8.79 -31.30 18.90
CA GLU A 1112 8.77 -32.43 17.98
C GLU A 1112 7.34 -32.90 17.68
N ALA A 1113 6.43 -32.85 18.64
CA ALA A 1113 5.01 -33.14 18.42
C ALA A 1113 4.36 -32.12 17.48
N TYR A 1114 4.56 -30.81 17.72
CA TYR A 1114 4.07 -29.78 16.81
C TYR A 1114 4.69 -29.88 15.41
N ARG A 1115 5.97 -30.24 15.31
CA ARG A 1115 6.62 -30.51 14.03
C ARG A 1115 5.91 -31.60 13.25
N LEU A 1116 5.53 -32.71 13.90
CA LEU A 1116 4.79 -33.80 13.23
C LEU A 1116 3.43 -33.33 12.73
N GLU A 1117 2.69 -32.57 13.54
CA GLU A 1117 1.40 -31.99 13.14
C GLU A 1117 1.55 -31.02 11.97
N LEU A 1118 2.53 -30.11 12.02
CA LEU A 1118 2.86 -29.18 10.94
C LEU A 1118 3.27 -29.93 9.66
N MET A 1119 4.01 -31.03 9.77
CA MET A 1119 4.37 -31.85 8.61
C MET A 1119 3.18 -32.56 7.99
N ASP A 1120 2.24 -33.05 8.80
CA ASP A 1120 1.02 -33.68 8.30
C ASP A 1120 0.10 -32.65 7.62
N GLU A 1121 0.00 -31.44 8.20
CA GLU A 1121 -0.69 -30.30 7.59
C GLU A 1121 -0.06 -29.90 6.25
N ARG A 1122 1.27 -29.75 6.21
CA ARG A 1122 2.01 -29.41 4.98
C ARG A 1122 1.89 -30.49 3.91
N LYS A 1123 1.86 -31.76 4.29
CA LYS A 1123 1.63 -32.85 3.33
C LYS A 1123 0.23 -32.75 2.70
N ALA A 1124 -0.79 -32.42 3.49
CA ALA A 1124 -2.15 -32.21 2.99
C ALA A 1124 -2.23 -30.96 2.09
N PHE A 1125 -1.59 -29.87 2.51
CA PHE A 1125 -1.45 -28.65 1.71
C PHE A 1125 -0.80 -28.92 0.36
N ILE A 1126 0.37 -29.57 0.33
CA ILE A 1126 1.09 -29.89 -0.92
C ILE A 1126 0.18 -30.64 -1.89
N ALA A 1127 -0.55 -31.65 -1.40
CA ALA A 1127 -1.48 -32.41 -2.25
C ALA A 1127 -2.61 -31.53 -2.81
N LYS A 1128 -3.16 -30.62 -2.00
CA LYS A 1128 -4.22 -29.69 -2.42
C LYS A 1128 -3.72 -28.61 -3.36
N ASN A 1129 -2.52 -28.07 -3.12
CA ASN A 1129 -1.87 -27.10 -4.01
C ASN A 1129 -1.53 -27.73 -5.36
N ASP A 1130 -1.09 -29.00 -5.36
CA ASP A 1130 -0.90 -29.75 -6.60
C ASP A 1130 -2.23 -29.89 -7.34
N GLU A 1131 -3.29 -30.40 -6.68
CA GLU A 1131 -4.62 -30.57 -7.27
C GLU A 1131 -5.21 -29.27 -7.82
N ALA A 1132 -5.10 -28.17 -7.08
CA ALA A 1132 -5.72 -26.90 -7.42
C ALA A 1132 -4.96 -26.05 -8.44
N PHE A 1133 -3.64 -26.28 -8.61
CA PHE A 1133 -2.79 -25.36 -9.38
C PHE A 1133 -1.88 -26.09 -10.38
N PHE A 1134 -1.18 -27.14 -9.95
CA PHE A 1134 -0.21 -27.86 -10.80
C PHE A 1134 -0.79 -29.11 -11.49
N MET A 1135 -2.00 -29.52 -11.16
CA MET A 1135 -2.66 -30.71 -11.70
C MET A 1135 -4.03 -30.38 -12.29
N VAL A 1136 -4.28 -29.09 -12.56
CA VAL A 1136 -5.46 -28.62 -13.29
C VAL A 1136 -5.43 -29.30 -14.68
N PRO A 1137 -6.48 -30.07 -15.03
CA PRO A 1137 -6.52 -30.76 -16.31
C PRO A 1137 -6.71 -29.77 -17.45
N PHE A 1138 -6.08 -30.04 -18.59
CA PHE A 1138 -6.35 -29.31 -19.82
C PHE A 1138 -7.76 -29.66 -20.34
N ASP A 1139 -8.71 -28.75 -20.14
CA ASP A 1139 -10.06 -28.84 -20.72
C ASP A 1139 -10.07 -28.26 -22.14
N MET A 1140 -10.65 -29.03 -23.07
CA MET A 1140 -10.77 -28.66 -24.48
C MET A 1140 -12.20 -28.26 -24.88
N CYS A 1141 -13.09 -27.98 -23.92
CA CYS A 1141 -14.50 -27.66 -24.15
C CYS A 1141 -14.81 -26.14 -24.13
N GLU A 1142 -15.55 -25.68 -25.16
CA GLU A 1142 -16.14 -24.35 -25.36
C GLU A 1142 -15.18 -23.14 -25.51
N HIS A 1143 -14.63 -22.95 -26.72
CA HIS A 1143 -14.32 -21.63 -27.30
C HIS A 1143 -15.02 -21.44 -28.64
#